data_AF-A0A4V0I2J4-F1
#
_entry.id   AF-A0A4V0I2J4-F1
#
_cell.length_a   1.000
_cell.length_b   1.000
_cell.length_c   1.000
_cell.angle_alpha   90.00
_cell.angle_beta   90.00
_cell.angle_gamma   90.00
#
_symmetry.space_group_name_H-M   'P 1'
#
loop_
_entity.id
_entity.type
_entity.pdbx_description
1 polymer ?
#
loop_
_entity_poly.entity_id
_entity_poly.type
_entity_poly.pdbx_seq_one_letter_code
_entity_poly.pdbx_strand_id
1 'polypeptide(L)'
;MRHLSRALVPALGLLLTAAPALAVIKKLTHLDEVLESQKFIFVAAVEKVDPEKPSVVLTVEKKLKGEPPFERLPVNMTGDDDARKAGDTKTILDRLDPSRKVVVFAVKQNGLYEAMAFVEGSWFSLQGTPDPETKTVRWAFLHGEPFLRRTYKGTTAEMVKVIEDGLAKKAKPPMADENEKPGFGPPVTKKCGTGDSECGVEDGGLDSAFRAPHSALFGVIPSVVLLGPLALVAALFPGVFARMAIGMKRWRAFLVVASINSTLALVYWLVQEHLPAGRAFGIKAFTLYLTTISAVGLLWAGRRYRRMAAEDAALTNVPGRTEIGSLAGLTAFAALLAVGVAWFANWQWETNLELPLREFTFIGVALLAATVYAGYRYVTRGVDAAVDRRLSLSGESVGLATLVLCGFTTLVAGGSGAVAVSTESGDAEAIGPRLVSARAIELYEVDDGSKDPLPAEVLSGVVVSGDRLFMGLRNTGFPGGRLVCVNPETGEVAWSFREKLKPVFCTPTIADGKLYCGEGLHEDRECRLFGISAADGKPAWAEPVKTGSHTEGTPAVAGGKLFFPAGDDGLIAVDAKTGTQRLWQLKGGKDAGIHIDAAPAVSGNRVFVGSGLYSFVAVALDTETGKELWRTDLKLRSFAAPVVLGKAVHYGVGTGNMAHDTEHYPEEGEKKDGVPAGAVVALDTETGKELWRLELPKAVHVALAGDAFSVYAASRDGSVYAIDRKTGKLRWKTGLGSAIMAPPAVAASGGVPVAVYAVGREGLLACLNPHTGKVVWQKQLPGYTWSGKDEDGVLSGPTVVTTPTATGSKRTVYVGGMTVDPNNPAKKTAAVFRFDDEIGGE
;
A
#
# COMPACT_ATOMS: atom_id res chain seq x y z
N MET A 1 5.95 -29.82 37.68
CA MET A 1 7.04 -29.18 38.47
C MET A 1 7.03 -27.67 38.22
N ARG A 2 5.98 -26.94 38.61
CA ARG A 2 5.91 -26.01 39.76
C ARG A 2 6.95 -24.86 39.87
N HIS A 3 7.86 -24.62 38.91
CA HIS A 3 8.84 -23.51 39.02
C HIS A 3 9.11 -22.60 37.80
N LEU A 4 8.35 -22.64 36.70
CA LEU A 4 8.52 -21.62 35.63
C LEU A 4 7.27 -20.81 35.28
N SER A 5 6.31 -20.75 36.21
CA SER A 5 5.25 -19.74 36.26
C SER A 5 5.76 -18.32 36.66
N ARG A 6 7.07 -18.04 36.51
CA ARG A 6 7.68 -16.71 36.78
C ARG A 6 8.61 -16.20 35.66
N ALA A 7 8.78 -16.94 34.55
CA ALA A 7 9.54 -16.48 33.37
C ALA A 7 8.68 -15.74 32.33
N LEU A 8 7.43 -15.43 32.69
CA LEU A 8 6.52 -14.59 31.90
C LEU A 8 6.93 -13.10 31.90
N VAL A 9 7.98 -12.72 32.63
CA VAL A 9 8.36 -11.31 32.84
C VAL A 9 9.59 -10.84 32.03
N PRO A 10 10.59 -11.68 31.64
CA PRO A 10 11.74 -11.19 30.84
C PRO A 10 11.61 -11.23 29.31
N ALA A 11 10.93 -12.19 28.66
CA ALA A 11 10.86 -12.23 27.18
C ALA A 11 9.83 -11.24 26.59
N LEU A 12 8.85 -10.84 27.41
CA LEU A 12 8.04 -9.63 27.21
C LEU A 12 8.92 -8.37 27.06
N GLY A 13 10.21 -8.41 27.46
CA GLY A 13 11.19 -7.34 27.22
C GLY A 13 11.91 -7.37 25.87
N LEU A 14 12.06 -8.53 25.20
CA LEU A 14 12.74 -8.62 23.89
C LEU A 14 11.79 -8.28 22.73
N LEU A 15 10.48 -8.33 23.00
CA LEU A 15 9.45 -7.66 22.22
C LEU A 15 9.47 -6.12 22.36
N LEU A 16 10.30 -5.52 23.24
CA LEU A 16 10.26 -4.08 23.55
C LEU A 16 11.50 -3.26 23.15
N THR A 17 12.50 -3.83 22.47
CA THR A 17 13.59 -3.02 21.85
C THR A 17 13.71 -3.20 20.35
N ALA A 18 12.65 -3.71 19.71
CA ALA A 18 12.56 -3.70 18.27
C ALA A 18 12.55 -2.24 17.77
N ALA A 19 13.65 -1.83 17.14
CA ALA A 19 13.63 -0.85 16.07
C ALA A 19 13.73 -1.59 14.72
N PRO A 20 12.62 -1.64 13.96
CA PRO A 20 12.55 -2.00 12.55
C PRO A 20 12.58 -0.72 11.71
N ALA A 21 13.45 -0.69 10.70
CA ALA A 21 13.69 0.47 9.82
C ALA A 21 14.42 -0.06 8.58
N LEU A 22 14.92 0.82 7.72
CA LEU A 22 16.25 0.54 7.17
C LEU A 22 17.15 0.14 8.35
N ALA A 23 17.40 -1.14 8.61
CA ALA A 23 18.50 -1.51 9.48
C ALA A 23 19.78 -1.40 8.64
N VAL A 24 20.04 -0.24 8.02
CA VAL A 24 21.44 0.17 7.98
C VAL A 24 21.75 0.29 9.45
N ILE A 25 22.52 -0.66 9.96
CA ILE A 25 23.09 -0.61 11.30
C ILE A 25 23.75 0.79 11.40
N LYS A 26 23.01 1.75 11.98
CA LYS A 26 23.58 2.98 12.54
C LYS A 26 24.39 2.65 13.80
N LYS A 27 24.27 1.42 14.31
CA LYS A 27 25.27 0.92 15.26
C LYS A 27 26.60 0.98 14.52
N LEU A 28 27.51 1.79 15.00
CA LEU A 28 28.83 1.74 14.43
C LEU A 28 29.36 0.33 14.68
N THR A 29 29.70 -0.37 13.60
CA THR A 29 30.40 -1.64 13.72
C THR A 29 31.77 -1.31 14.31
N HIS A 30 31.99 -1.62 15.59
CA HIS A 30 33.26 -1.37 16.23
C HIS A 30 34.27 -2.45 15.79
N LEU A 31 35.53 -2.05 15.62
CA LEU A 31 36.54 -2.93 15.09
C LEU A 31 36.85 -4.12 16.02
N ASP A 32 36.68 -3.96 17.33
CA ASP A 32 36.78 -5.05 18.31
C ASP A 32 35.73 -6.15 18.10
N GLU A 33 34.49 -5.78 17.78
CA GLU A 33 33.42 -6.74 17.44
C GLU A 33 33.74 -7.51 16.15
N VAL A 34 34.32 -6.83 15.15
CA VAL A 34 34.81 -7.48 13.93
C VAL A 34 35.95 -8.44 14.31
N LEU A 35 36.90 -8.02 15.14
CA LEU A 35 38.01 -8.89 15.53
C LEU A 35 37.56 -10.15 16.27
N GLU A 36 36.52 -10.07 17.10
CA GLU A 36 36.03 -11.21 17.87
C GLU A 36 35.20 -12.18 17.01
N SER A 37 34.30 -11.65 16.17
CA SER A 37 33.35 -12.43 15.37
C SER A 37 33.99 -13.21 14.23
N GLN A 38 35.13 -12.75 13.72
CA GLN A 38 35.78 -13.38 12.58
C GLN A 38 36.65 -14.56 13.02
N LYS A 39 36.50 -15.67 12.31
CA LYS A 39 37.25 -16.90 12.57
C LYS A 39 38.64 -16.84 11.93
N PHE A 40 38.73 -16.19 10.78
CA PHE A 40 39.95 -16.00 10.03
C PHE A 40 40.16 -14.51 9.81
N ILE A 41 41.31 -14.00 10.24
CA ILE A 41 41.76 -12.65 9.93
C ILE A 41 43.16 -12.78 9.38
N PHE A 42 43.37 -12.26 8.18
CA PHE A 42 44.65 -12.37 7.52
C PHE A 42 44.88 -11.18 6.60
N VAL A 43 46.16 -10.89 6.39
CA VAL A 43 46.62 -9.95 5.38
C VAL A 43 46.86 -10.74 4.10
N ALA A 44 46.23 -10.31 3.03
CA ALA A 44 46.44 -10.84 1.70
C ALA A 44 47.16 -9.80 0.81
N ALA A 45 48.17 -10.25 0.08
CA ALA A 45 48.79 -9.45 -0.96
C ALA A 45 47.93 -9.49 -2.23
N VAL A 46 47.81 -8.36 -2.92
CA VAL A 46 47.19 -8.32 -4.25
C VAL A 46 48.20 -8.90 -5.24
N GLU A 47 47.91 -10.06 -5.81
CA GLU A 47 48.82 -10.71 -6.77
C GLU A 47 48.62 -10.17 -8.19
N LYS A 48 47.35 -10.03 -8.60
CA LYS A 48 46.97 -9.54 -9.92
C LYS A 48 45.61 -8.84 -9.86
N VAL A 49 45.47 -7.73 -10.57
CA VAL A 49 44.20 -7.04 -10.82
C VAL A 49 43.99 -6.97 -12.33
N ASP A 50 42.82 -7.36 -12.81
CA ASP A 50 42.43 -7.28 -14.21
C ASP A 50 41.11 -6.48 -14.30
N PRO A 51 41.16 -5.18 -14.62
CA PRO A 51 39.96 -4.37 -14.73
C PRO A 51 39.12 -4.65 -15.98
N GLU A 52 39.74 -5.14 -17.07
CA GLU A 52 39.03 -5.45 -18.32
C GLU A 52 38.21 -6.74 -18.19
N LYS A 53 38.73 -7.70 -17.43
CA LYS A 53 37.99 -8.87 -16.95
C LYS A 53 37.89 -8.76 -15.43
N PRO A 54 36.91 -8.01 -14.89
CA PRO A 54 36.89 -7.51 -13.51
C PRO A 54 37.16 -8.67 -12.55
N SER A 55 38.41 -8.79 -12.13
CA SER A 55 38.89 -9.86 -11.27
C SER A 55 40.14 -9.42 -10.53
N VAL A 56 40.30 -9.96 -9.33
CA VAL A 56 41.50 -9.78 -8.52
C VAL A 56 41.91 -11.13 -7.93
N VAL A 57 43.21 -11.38 -7.84
CA VAL A 57 43.75 -12.53 -7.12
C VAL A 57 44.43 -12.03 -5.87
N LEU A 58 43.94 -12.45 -4.71
CA LEU A 58 44.54 -12.15 -3.42
C LEU A 58 45.23 -13.40 -2.86
N THR A 59 46.43 -13.26 -2.30
CA THR A 59 47.18 -14.38 -1.73
C THR A 59 47.48 -14.13 -0.27
N VAL A 60 47.13 -15.07 0.60
CA VAL A 60 47.29 -14.97 2.06
C VAL A 60 48.78 -14.87 2.39
N GLU A 61 49.21 -13.72 2.90
CA GLU A 61 50.61 -13.45 3.22
C GLU A 61 50.88 -13.60 4.71
N LYS A 62 49.96 -13.12 5.55
CA LYS A 62 50.11 -13.13 7.02
C LYS A 62 48.79 -13.50 7.69
N LYS A 63 48.80 -14.56 8.50
CA LYS A 63 47.65 -14.98 9.30
C LYS A 63 47.70 -14.24 10.64
N LEU A 64 46.67 -13.46 10.94
CA LEU A 64 46.56 -12.68 12.18
C LEU A 64 45.69 -13.41 13.21
N LYS A 65 44.64 -14.11 12.75
CA LYS A 65 43.76 -14.92 13.59
C LYS A 65 43.27 -16.13 12.81
N GLY A 66 43.41 -17.33 13.39
CA GLY A 66 42.94 -18.58 12.80
C GLY A 66 43.72 -19.02 11.56
N GLU A 67 43.42 -20.24 11.10
CA GLU A 67 44.09 -20.88 9.95
C GLU A 67 43.10 -21.02 8.79
N PRO A 68 43.05 -20.06 7.84
CA PRO A 68 42.16 -20.16 6.70
C PRO A 68 42.54 -21.40 5.86
N PRO A 69 41.59 -22.26 5.45
CA PRO A 69 41.86 -23.49 4.73
C PRO A 69 42.12 -23.26 3.23
N PHE A 70 42.55 -22.06 2.86
CA PHE A 70 42.87 -21.63 1.51
C PHE A 70 43.99 -20.59 1.58
N GLU A 71 44.89 -20.61 0.61
CA GLU A 71 46.04 -19.71 0.54
C GLU A 71 45.88 -18.63 -0.54
N ARG A 72 44.97 -18.85 -1.50
CA ARG A 72 44.76 -17.99 -2.66
C ARG A 72 43.28 -17.80 -2.92
N LEU A 73 42.88 -16.55 -3.14
CA LEU A 73 41.51 -16.09 -3.31
C LEU A 73 41.39 -15.43 -4.69
N PRO A 74 41.08 -16.19 -5.75
CA PRO A 74 40.68 -15.62 -7.02
C PRO A 74 39.24 -15.08 -6.89
N VAL A 75 39.11 -13.76 -6.94
CA VAL A 75 37.86 -13.04 -6.76
C VAL A 75 37.34 -12.55 -8.12
N ASN A 76 36.11 -12.93 -8.44
CA ASN A 76 35.35 -12.32 -9.52
C ASN A 76 34.80 -10.97 -9.03
N MET A 77 35.18 -9.88 -9.68
CA MET A 77 34.83 -8.52 -9.28
C MET A 77 33.58 -7.97 -9.99
N THR A 78 32.78 -8.79 -10.67
CA THR A 78 31.59 -8.30 -11.40
C THR A 78 30.54 -7.61 -10.53
N GLY A 79 30.42 -7.97 -9.25
CA GLY A 79 29.50 -7.35 -8.29
C GLY A 79 28.05 -7.85 -8.40
N ASP A 80 27.28 -7.66 -7.33
CA ASP A 80 25.85 -7.95 -7.27
C ASP A 80 24.99 -6.80 -7.83
N ASP A 81 23.66 -6.87 -7.68
CA ASP A 81 22.74 -5.84 -8.17
C ASP A 81 23.01 -4.46 -7.57
N ASP A 82 23.48 -4.40 -6.33
CA ASP A 82 23.72 -3.15 -5.63
C ASP A 82 25.06 -2.54 -6.07
N ALA A 83 26.11 -3.36 -6.25
CA ALA A 83 27.36 -2.92 -6.86
C ALA A 83 27.17 -2.38 -8.28
N ARG A 84 26.27 -2.98 -9.07
CA ARG A 84 25.97 -2.52 -10.44
C ARG A 84 25.23 -1.20 -10.47
N LYS A 85 24.26 -0.99 -9.57
CA LYS A 85 23.53 0.28 -9.45
C LYS A 85 24.44 1.42 -8.94
N ALA A 86 25.36 1.11 -8.02
CA ALA A 86 26.23 2.10 -7.39
C ALA A 86 27.57 2.32 -8.13
N GLY A 87 27.93 1.47 -9.09
CA GLY A 87 29.22 1.52 -9.78
C GLY A 87 30.40 1.09 -8.89
N ASP A 88 30.15 0.28 -7.86
CA ASP A 88 31.15 -0.07 -6.85
C ASP A 88 32.31 -0.91 -7.41
N THR A 89 32.05 -1.76 -8.41
CA THR A 89 33.06 -2.62 -9.04
C THR A 89 34.28 -1.83 -9.52
N LYS A 90 34.03 -0.76 -10.30
CA LYS A 90 35.10 0.14 -10.79
C LYS A 90 35.78 0.86 -9.62
N THR A 91 34.97 1.36 -8.70
CA THR A 91 35.40 2.08 -7.50
C THR A 91 36.40 1.27 -6.67
N ILE A 92 36.15 -0.02 -6.42
CA ILE A 92 37.05 -0.87 -5.64
C ILE A 92 38.27 -1.32 -6.45
N LEU A 93 38.11 -1.63 -7.75
CA LEU A 93 39.23 -2.00 -8.61
C LEU A 93 40.28 -0.89 -8.72
N ASP A 94 39.87 0.39 -8.79
CA ASP A 94 40.77 1.56 -8.83
C ASP A 94 41.59 1.74 -7.52
N ARG A 95 41.29 0.96 -6.48
CA ARG A 95 41.93 1.01 -5.15
C ARG A 95 42.79 -0.22 -4.85
N LEU A 96 42.84 -1.18 -5.77
CA LEU A 96 43.63 -2.40 -5.67
C LEU A 96 44.74 -2.39 -6.72
N ASP A 97 45.96 -2.67 -6.28
CA ASP A 97 47.10 -2.91 -7.16
C ASP A 97 48.13 -3.79 -6.45
N PRO A 98 49.08 -4.41 -7.16
CA PRO A 98 50.04 -5.34 -6.55
C PRO A 98 50.94 -4.78 -5.45
N SER A 99 51.06 -3.46 -5.31
CA SER A 99 51.80 -2.84 -4.20
C SER A 99 50.99 -2.71 -2.90
N ARG A 100 49.66 -2.87 -2.96
CA ARG A 100 48.76 -2.77 -1.81
C ARG A 100 48.49 -4.14 -1.18
N LYS A 101 48.22 -4.10 0.12
CA LYS A 101 47.76 -5.25 0.89
C LYS A 101 46.29 -5.06 1.24
N VAL A 102 45.58 -6.15 1.43
CA VAL A 102 44.18 -6.17 1.83
C VAL A 102 44.06 -6.95 3.11
N VAL A 103 43.41 -6.37 4.12
CA VAL A 103 43.05 -7.13 5.32
C VAL A 103 41.70 -7.78 5.07
N VAL A 104 41.62 -9.10 5.24
CA VAL A 104 40.40 -9.87 5.03
C VAL A 104 39.94 -10.47 6.36
N PHE A 105 38.68 -10.21 6.65
CA PHE A 105 37.93 -10.62 7.83
C PHE A 105 36.92 -11.67 7.37
N ALA A 106 37.20 -12.95 7.61
CA ALA A 106 36.40 -14.03 7.05
C ALA A 106 35.86 -15.01 8.10
N VAL A 107 34.68 -15.52 7.83
CA VAL A 107 34.03 -16.56 8.62
C VAL A 107 33.35 -17.55 7.70
N LYS A 108 33.32 -18.83 8.09
CA LYS A 108 32.57 -19.86 7.36
C LYS A 108 31.19 -20.00 7.98
N GLN A 109 30.15 -19.67 7.23
CA GLN A 109 28.76 -19.78 7.66
C GLN A 109 27.91 -20.44 6.56
N ASN A 110 27.02 -21.35 6.97
CA ASN A 110 26.11 -22.08 6.06
C ASN A 110 26.82 -22.76 4.86
N GLY A 111 28.05 -23.22 5.07
CA GLY A 111 28.85 -23.87 4.04
C GLY A 111 29.57 -22.91 3.08
N LEU A 112 29.31 -21.60 3.17
CA LEU A 112 30.00 -20.54 2.42
C LEU A 112 31.00 -19.82 3.33
N TYR A 113 31.94 -19.11 2.73
CA TYR A 113 32.75 -18.11 3.42
C TYR A 113 32.14 -16.74 3.15
N GLU A 114 31.87 -16.00 4.20
CA GLU A 114 31.53 -14.58 4.12
C GLU A 114 32.76 -13.82 4.58
N ALA A 115 33.15 -12.78 3.82
CA ALA A 115 34.30 -11.98 4.17
C ALA A 115 34.09 -10.50 3.91
N MET A 116 34.62 -9.69 4.81
CA MET A 116 34.77 -8.25 4.62
C MET A 116 36.24 -7.95 4.36
N ALA A 117 36.51 -7.12 3.38
CA ALA A 117 37.86 -6.75 2.99
C ALA A 117 38.07 -5.26 3.19
N PHE A 118 39.29 -4.91 3.60
CA PHE A 118 39.71 -3.55 3.88
C PHE A 118 41.01 -3.21 3.17
N VAL A 119 41.02 -2.07 2.47
CA VAL A 119 42.22 -1.48 1.85
C VAL A 119 42.18 0.04 1.93
N GLU A 120 43.19 0.64 2.55
CA GLU A 120 43.39 2.11 2.60
C GLU A 120 42.11 2.92 2.92
N GLY A 121 41.33 2.53 3.94
CA GLY A 121 40.12 3.25 4.32
C GLY A 121 38.88 2.92 3.48
N SER A 122 38.94 1.88 2.63
CA SER A 122 37.86 1.39 1.79
C SER A 122 37.45 -0.02 2.22
N TRP A 123 36.16 -0.21 2.44
CA TRP A 123 35.59 -1.49 2.84
C TRP A 123 34.74 -2.08 1.71
N PHE A 124 34.77 -3.40 1.57
CA PHE A 124 33.96 -4.12 0.60
C PHE A 124 33.68 -5.56 1.00
N SER A 125 32.60 -6.12 0.46
CA SER A 125 32.10 -7.45 0.82
C SER A 125 32.44 -8.51 -0.23
N LEU A 126 32.83 -9.69 0.24
CA LEU A 126 33.23 -10.85 -0.55
C LEU A 126 32.49 -12.11 -0.05
N GLN A 127 32.18 -13.02 -0.97
CA GLN A 127 31.65 -14.34 -0.64
C GLN A 127 32.46 -15.43 -1.33
N GLY A 128 32.95 -16.39 -0.54
CA GLY A 128 33.69 -17.55 -1.00
C GLY A 128 32.83 -18.81 -0.99
N THR A 129 32.60 -19.39 -2.15
CA THR A 129 31.90 -20.68 -2.26
C THR A 129 32.93 -21.81 -2.36
N PRO A 130 32.99 -22.75 -1.40
CA PRO A 130 33.88 -23.90 -1.51
C PRO A 130 33.44 -24.79 -2.67
N ASP A 131 34.39 -25.15 -3.52
CA ASP A 131 34.20 -26.10 -4.59
C ASP A 131 34.41 -27.53 -4.04
N PRO A 132 33.36 -28.38 -4.02
CA PRO A 132 33.46 -29.72 -3.45
C PRO A 132 34.42 -30.63 -4.22
N GLU A 133 34.64 -30.38 -5.51
CA GLU A 133 35.45 -31.25 -6.38
C GLU A 133 36.92 -30.83 -6.38
N THR A 134 37.20 -29.52 -6.44
CA THR A 134 38.58 -29.01 -6.52
C THR A 134 39.18 -28.65 -5.16
N LYS A 135 38.39 -28.68 -4.07
CA LYS A 135 38.75 -28.21 -2.72
C LYS A 135 39.23 -26.75 -2.67
N THR A 136 39.03 -25.99 -3.74
CA THR A 136 39.34 -24.55 -3.79
C THR A 136 38.12 -23.74 -3.37
N VAL A 137 38.30 -22.45 -3.10
CA VAL A 137 37.19 -21.54 -2.78
C VAL A 137 37.08 -20.52 -3.92
N ARG A 138 35.91 -20.45 -4.56
CA ARG A 138 35.63 -19.46 -5.59
C ARG A 138 35.09 -18.21 -4.93
N TRP A 139 35.77 -17.08 -5.08
CA TRP A 139 35.37 -15.84 -4.44
C TRP A 139 34.64 -14.92 -5.40
N ALA A 140 33.61 -14.24 -4.90
CA ALA A 140 32.86 -13.21 -5.62
C ALA A 140 32.81 -11.94 -4.77
N PHE A 141 33.04 -10.81 -5.41
CA PHE A 141 32.72 -9.49 -4.86
C PHE A 141 31.21 -9.29 -4.89
N LEU A 142 30.67 -8.80 -3.78
CA LEU A 142 29.25 -8.46 -3.66
C LEU A 142 29.08 -6.98 -3.98
N HIS A 143 29.46 -6.09 -3.06
CA HIS A 143 29.36 -4.64 -3.20
C HIS A 143 30.35 -3.89 -2.29
N GLY A 144 30.46 -2.57 -2.50
CA GLY A 144 31.24 -1.68 -1.65
C GLY A 144 30.49 -1.29 -0.38
N GLU A 145 31.23 -1.04 0.70
CA GLU A 145 30.66 -0.76 2.02
C GLU A 145 31.05 0.65 2.51
N PRO A 146 30.52 1.73 1.90
CA PRO A 146 30.97 3.09 2.17
C PRO A 146 30.70 3.54 3.61
N PHE A 147 29.71 2.98 4.29
CA PHE A 147 29.38 3.34 5.68
C PHE A 147 30.38 2.78 6.69
N LEU A 148 31.10 1.70 6.37
CA LEU A 148 32.12 1.11 7.26
C LEU A 148 33.40 1.93 7.31
N ARG A 149 33.54 2.96 6.48
CA ARG A 149 34.60 3.97 6.67
C ARG A 149 34.55 4.60 8.06
N ARG A 150 33.37 4.67 8.68
CA ARG A 150 33.16 5.11 10.07
C ARG A 150 33.76 4.14 11.10
N THR A 151 33.84 2.86 10.78
CA THR A 151 34.50 1.84 11.63
C THR A 151 35.99 2.09 11.71
N TYR A 152 36.63 2.29 10.56
CA TYR A 152 38.04 2.64 10.49
C TYR A 152 38.38 3.23 9.13
N LYS A 153 39.07 4.38 9.12
CA LYS A 153 39.45 5.13 7.91
C LYS A 153 40.96 5.20 7.65
N GLY A 154 41.78 4.63 8.54
CA GLY A 154 43.24 4.72 8.46
C GLY A 154 43.85 3.85 7.36
N THR A 155 45.17 3.76 7.32
CA THR A 155 45.89 2.95 6.32
C THR A 155 45.81 1.46 6.61
N THR A 156 46.11 0.63 5.61
CA THR A 156 46.12 -0.84 5.80
C THR A 156 47.19 -1.28 6.80
N ALA A 157 48.36 -0.62 6.81
CA ALA A 157 49.44 -0.94 7.74
C ALA A 157 49.06 -0.62 9.20
N GLU A 158 48.43 0.53 9.43
CA GLU A 158 47.92 0.90 10.76
C GLU A 158 46.82 -0.06 11.20
N MET A 159 45.92 -0.45 10.29
CA MET A 159 44.88 -1.44 10.57
C MET A 159 45.50 -2.76 11.06
N VAL A 160 46.53 -3.29 10.39
CA VAL A 160 47.21 -4.53 10.84
C VAL A 160 47.76 -4.39 12.25
N LYS A 161 48.40 -3.26 12.57
CA LYS A 161 48.92 -3.01 13.92
C LYS A 161 47.81 -2.94 14.97
N VAL A 162 46.71 -2.26 14.65
CA VAL A 162 45.52 -2.17 15.51
C VAL A 162 44.93 -3.56 15.79
N ILE A 163 44.87 -4.42 14.78
CA ILE A 163 44.41 -5.80 14.91
C ILE A 163 45.34 -6.60 15.82
N GLU A 164 46.65 -6.51 15.61
CA GLU A 164 47.64 -7.24 16.42
C GLU A 164 47.63 -6.81 17.88
N ASP A 165 47.61 -5.50 18.14
CA ASP A 165 47.54 -4.95 19.49
C ASP A 165 46.21 -5.30 20.17
N GLY A 166 45.11 -5.32 19.40
CA GLY A 166 43.79 -5.76 19.86
C GLY A 166 43.73 -7.25 20.22
N LEU A 167 44.24 -8.13 19.36
CA LEU A 167 44.30 -9.57 19.60
C LEU A 167 45.24 -9.94 20.74
N ALA A 168 46.35 -9.21 20.88
CA ALA A 168 47.29 -9.34 22.00
C ALA A 168 46.80 -8.65 23.29
N LYS A 169 45.65 -7.97 23.25
CA LYS A 169 45.08 -7.18 24.35
C LYS A 169 46.03 -6.11 24.92
N LYS A 170 46.97 -5.62 24.09
CA LYS A 170 47.93 -4.56 24.45
C LYS A 170 47.30 -3.18 24.37
N ALA A 171 46.45 -2.96 23.38
CA ALA A 171 45.68 -1.73 23.22
C ALA A 171 44.30 -2.08 22.64
N LYS A 172 43.27 -1.34 23.04
CA LYS A 172 41.95 -1.52 22.45
C LYS A 172 41.92 -0.91 21.05
N PRO A 173 41.24 -1.55 20.07
CA PRO A 173 40.98 -0.93 18.77
C PRO A 173 40.28 0.43 18.93
N PRO A 174 40.51 1.37 18.01
CA PRO A 174 39.86 2.68 18.07
C PRO A 174 38.35 2.52 17.95
N MET A 175 37.63 3.39 18.67
CA MET A 175 36.17 3.46 18.51
C MET A 175 35.83 4.04 17.15
N ALA A 176 34.71 3.59 16.60
CA ALA A 176 34.20 4.08 15.34
C ALA A 176 33.74 5.55 15.45
N ASP A 177 33.88 6.31 14.36
CA ASP A 177 33.63 7.76 14.30
C ASP A 177 32.31 8.06 13.60
N GLU A 178 31.33 8.54 14.36
CA GLU A 178 29.98 8.89 13.87
C GLU A 178 29.98 10.10 12.92
N ASN A 179 30.96 10.98 13.06
CA ASN A 179 31.06 12.21 12.28
C ASN A 179 31.78 11.99 10.94
N GLU A 180 32.45 10.86 10.76
CA GLU A 180 33.07 10.50 9.49
C GLU A 180 31.97 10.26 8.43
N LYS A 181 32.14 10.85 7.25
CA LYS A 181 31.18 10.68 6.16
C LYS A 181 31.35 9.31 5.50
N PRO A 182 30.25 8.65 5.08
CA PRO A 182 30.34 7.43 4.29
C PRO A 182 31.13 7.68 3.01
N GLY A 183 31.97 6.74 2.61
CA GLY A 183 32.74 6.83 1.38
C GLY A 183 33.86 5.81 1.31
N PHE A 184 34.68 5.93 0.27
CA PHE A 184 35.85 5.08 0.05
C PHE A 184 37.13 5.88 0.20
N GLY A 185 38.22 5.20 0.56
CA GLY A 185 39.54 5.80 0.66
C GLY A 185 40.14 6.17 -0.71
N PRO A 186 41.38 6.69 -0.74
CA PRO A 186 41.98 7.19 -1.97
C PRO A 186 42.27 6.07 -2.98
N PRO A 187 42.05 6.30 -4.29
CA PRO A 187 42.47 5.38 -5.34
C PRO A 187 43.99 5.24 -5.37
N VAL A 188 44.49 4.25 -6.10
CA VAL A 188 45.93 4.09 -6.33
C VAL A 188 46.40 5.28 -7.18
N THR A 189 47.29 6.12 -6.63
CA THR A 189 47.95 7.17 -7.41
C THR A 189 48.83 6.51 -8.46
N LYS A 190 48.34 6.39 -9.68
CA LYS A 190 49.19 6.05 -10.83
C LYS A 190 50.24 7.16 -10.93
N LYS A 191 51.51 6.85 -10.73
CA LYS A 191 52.58 7.76 -11.17
C LYS A 191 52.43 7.86 -12.69
N CYS A 192 51.81 8.94 -13.17
CA CYS A 192 51.98 9.33 -14.56
C CYS A 192 53.48 9.51 -14.76
N GLY A 193 54.06 8.64 -15.60
CA GLY A 193 55.29 9.00 -16.28
C GLY A 193 55.02 10.29 -17.02
N THR A 194 55.72 11.34 -16.60
CA THR A 194 56.12 12.52 -17.37
C THR A 194 55.24 12.91 -18.57
N GLY A 195 54.58 14.06 -18.45
CA GLY A 195 54.17 14.87 -19.60
C GLY A 195 52.67 15.05 -19.76
N ASP A 196 52.25 16.29 -19.50
CA ASP A 196 51.18 17.02 -20.19
C ASP A 196 49.70 16.84 -19.80
N SER A 197 49.19 17.95 -19.26
CA SER A 197 47.85 18.59 -19.36
C SER A 197 46.55 17.79 -19.17
N GLU A 198 45.78 18.25 -18.18
CA GLU A 198 44.30 18.30 -18.03
C GLU A 198 43.43 17.38 -18.90
N CYS A 199 42.56 16.58 -18.24
CA CYS A 199 41.27 16.13 -18.78
C CYS A 199 40.28 15.94 -17.63
N GLY A 200 39.26 16.81 -17.53
CA GLY A 200 38.03 16.54 -16.78
C GLY A 200 36.99 15.87 -17.68
N VAL A 201 36.02 15.13 -17.12
CA VAL A 201 34.80 14.72 -17.85
C VAL A 201 33.60 14.55 -16.90
N GLU A 202 32.46 14.93 -17.46
CA GLU A 202 31.05 14.92 -17.10
C GLU A 202 30.46 13.54 -16.74
N ASP A 203 29.35 13.53 -15.99
CA ASP A 203 28.51 12.32 -15.78
C ASP A 203 27.10 12.52 -16.38
N GLY A 204 26.74 11.64 -17.30
CA GLY A 204 25.39 11.48 -17.84
C GLY A 204 25.15 10.04 -18.31
N GLY A 205 23.90 9.57 -18.13
CA GLY A 205 23.25 8.66 -19.08
C GLY A 205 23.19 7.16 -18.75
N LEU A 206 21.96 6.66 -18.67
CA LEU A 206 21.57 5.24 -18.77
C LEU A 206 22.06 4.60 -20.08
N ASP A 207 22.46 3.31 -20.08
CA ASP A 207 21.80 2.25 -20.88
C ASP A 207 22.49 0.87 -20.80
N SER A 208 21.70 -0.15 -21.17
CA SER A 208 22.03 -1.56 -21.51
C SER A 208 22.08 -2.56 -20.34
N ALA A 209 21.04 -3.38 -20.09
CA ALA A 209 20.42 -4.47 -20.87
C ALA A 209 21.09 -5.85 -20.71
N PHE A 210 20.39 -6.72 -19.97
CA PHE A 210 20.20 -8.16 -20.15
C PHE A 210 21.05 -8.91 -21.20
N ARG A 211 21.71 -9.99 -20.74
CA ARG A 211 21.67 -11.33 -21.39
C ARG A 211 22.18 -12.43 -20.43
N ALA A 212 21.30 -13.36 -20.07
CA ALA A 212 21.63 -14.71 -19.58
C ALA A 212 22.00 -15.63 -20.77
N PRO A 213 22.53 -16.88 -20.63
CA PRO A 213 21.64 -17.99 -20.21
C PRO A 213 22.25 -19.35 -19.69
N HIS A 214 21.33 -20.22 -19.19
CA HIS A 214 21.34 -21.71 -19.07
C HIS A 214 22.15 -22.35 -17.91
N SER A 215 21.55 -23.02 -16.92
CA SER A 215 20.85 -24.34 -16.85
C SER A 215 21.69 -25.22 -15.85
N ALA A 216 21.24 -26.15 -15.01
CA ALA A 216 19.98 -26.84 -14.75
C ALA A 216 20.04 -27.57 -13.37
N LEU A 217 18.85 -27.68 -12.74
CA LEU A 217 18.28 -28.82 -11.99
C LEU A 217 18.89 -29.39 -10.65
N PHE A 218 18.13 -29.09 -9.57
CA PHE A 218 17.53 -29.96 -8.52
C PHE A 218 18.31 -30.72 -7.42
N GLY A 219 17.82 -30.51 -6.18
CA GLY A 219 17.98 -31.44 -5.05
C GLY A 219 17.42 -31.04 -3.67
N VAL A 220 16.10 -30.80 -3.54
CA VAL A 220 15.23 -30.85 -2.31
C VAL A 220 15.33 -29.71 -1.25
N ILE A 221 14.21 -28.99 -1.09
CA ILE A 221 13.90 -28.01 -0.03
C ILE A 221 12.83 -28.62 0.91
N PRO A 222 12.91 -28.53 2.25
CA PRO A 222 11.79 -28.90 3.11
C PRO A 222 10.76 -27.77 3.17
N SER A 223 9.57 -28.06 2.66
CA SER A 223 8.40 -27.18 2.65
C SER A 223 7.76 -27.05 4.04
N VAL A 224 7.91 -25.90 4.70
CA VAL A 224 7.35 -25.64 6.05
C VAL A 224 5.81 -25.70 6.09
N VAL A 225 5.14 -25.30 5.01
CA VAL A 225 3.67 -25.13 5.02
C VAL A 225 2.91 -26.46 4.85
N LEU A 226 3.46 -27.42 4.10
CA LEU A 226 2.82 -28.72 3.84
C LEU A 226 3.53 -29.88 4.57
N LEU A 227 4.87 -29.91 4.58
CA LEU A 227 5.63 -30.96 5.27
C LEU A 227 5.83 -30.65 6.75
N GLY A 228 5.75 -29.40 7.22
CA GLY A 228 5.86 -29.08 8.65
C GLY A 228 4.76 -29.77 9.47
N PRO A 229 3.48 -29.53 9.16
CA PRO A 229 2.37 -30.23 9.79
C PRO A 229 2.42 -31.75 9.55
N LEU A 230 2.76 -32.20 8.34
CA LEU A 230 2.84 -33.62 8.00
C LEU A 230 3.98 -34.33 8.74
N ALA A 231 5.12 -33.67 8.96
CA ALA A 231 6.25 -34.18 9.73
C ALA A 231 5.95 -34.18 11.24
N LEU A 232 5.18 -33.21 11.72
CA LEU A 232 4.66 -33.21 13.09
C LEU A 232 3.72 -34.40 13.31
N VAL A 233 2.79 -34.64 12.38
CA VAL A 233 1.88 -35.80 12.40
C VAL A 233 2.66 -37.11 12.19
N ALA A 234 3.72 -37.12 11.38
CA ALA A 234 4.61 -38.27 11.20
C ALA A 234 5.38 -38.63 12.47
N ALA A 235 5.84 -37.62 13.20
CA ALA A 235 6.51 -37.79 14.48
C ALA A 235 5.53 -38.28 15.57
N LEU A 236 4.26 -37.86 15.51
CA LEU A 236 3.23 -38.24 16.47
C LEU A 236 2.63 -39.64 16.20
N PHE A 237 2.67 -40.15 14.95
CA PHE A 237 2.07 -41.44 14.57
C PHE A 237 2.95 -42.30 13.64
N PRO A 238 4.14 -42.76 14.09
CA PRO A 238 5.14 -43.43 13.25
C PRO A 238 4.68 -44.74 12.60
N GLY A 239 3.77 -45.49 13.25
CA GLY A 239 3.20 -46.73 12.70
C GLY A 239 2.31 -46.53 11.46
N VAL A 240 1.71 -45.33 11.31
CA VAL A 240 0.93 -44.94 10.12
C VAL A 240 1.87 -44.59 8.96
N PHE A 241 3.03 -44.00 9.25
CA PHE A 241 3.99 -43.52 8.24
C PHE A 241 4.92 -44.60 7.68
N ALA A 242 5.24 -45.64 8.45
CA ALA A 242 6.00 -46.80 7.92
C ALA A 242 5.24 -47.52 6.77
N ARG A 243 3.90 -47.55 6.83
CA ARG A 243 3.04 -48.08 5.76
C ARG A 243 2.87 -47.08 4.59
N MET A 244 3.00 -45.79 4.86
CA MET A 244 2.97 -44.71 3.87
C MET A 244 4.18 -44.72 2.92
N ALA A 245 5.34 -45.23 3.37
CA ALA A 245 6.56 -45.35 2.55
C ALA A 245 6.39 -46.23 1.29
N ILE A 246 5.47 -47.19 1.31
CA ILE A 246 5.11 -48.01 0.14
C ILE A 246 4.24 -47.19 -0.83
N GLY A 247 3.32 -46.37 -0.33
CA GLY A 247 2.55 -45.39 -1.12
C GLY A 247 3.44 -44.32 -1.75
N MET A 248 4.45 -43.80 -1.03
CA MET A 248 5.38 -42.78 -1.55
C MET A 248 6.21 -43.27 -2.76
N LYS A 249 6.44 -44.58 -2.91
CA LYS A 249 7.12 -45.15 -4.08
C LYS A 249 6.24 -45.12 -5.34
N ARG A 250 4.93 -45.31 -5.19
CA ARG A 250 3.93 -45.30 -6.29
C ARG A 250 3.50 -43.89 -6.70
N TRP A 251 3.48 -42.94 -5.76
CA TRP A 251 2.98 -41.56 -5.98
C TRP A 251 4.09 -40.52 -6.12
N ARG A 252 5.32 -40.99 -6.37
CA ARG A 252 6.53 -40.17 -6.37
C ARG A 252 6.44 -39.00 -7.36
N ALA A 253 5.88 -39.21 -8.55
CA ALA A 253 5.85 -38.15 -9.55
C ALA A 253 4.87 -37.04 -9.17
N PHE A 254 3.68 -37.43 -8.74
CA PHE A 254 2.65 -36.50 -8.29
C PHE A 254 3.12 -35.66 -7.10
N LEU A 255 3.67 -36.29 -6.05
CA LEU A 255 4.10 -35.60 -4.84
C LEU A 255 5.23 -34.59 -5.12
N VAL A 256 6.21 -34.96 -5.94
CA VAL A 256 7.32 -34.06 -6.31
C VAL A 256 6.80 -32.82 -7.04
N VAL A 257 5.92 -33.00 -8.02
CA VAL A 257 5.34 -31.89 -8.80
C VAL A 257 4.47 -30.99 -7.92
N ALA A 258 3.61 -31.58 -7.09
CA ALA A 258 2.76 -30.84 -6.16
C ALA A 258 3.59 -30.01 -5.17
N SER A 259 4.69 -30.56 -4.65
CA SER A 259 5.63 -29.83 -3.77
C SER A 259 6.34 -28.68 -4.50
N ILE A 260 6.81 -28.91 -5.72
CA ILE A 260 7.48 -27.86 -6.51
C ILE A 260 6.49 -26.72 -6.80
N ASN A 261 5.28 -27.04 -7.27
CA ASN A 261 4.29 -26.03 -7.61
C ASN A 261 3.82 -25.25 -6.38
N SER A 262 3.59 -25.91 -5.24
CA SER A 262 3.23 -25.24 -3.98
C SER A 262 4.32 -24.29 -3.51
N THR A 263 5.59 -24.71 -3.63
CA THR A 263 6.74 -23.90 -3.20
C THR A 263 6.91 -22.69 -4.10
N LEU A 264 6.82 -22.89 -5.42
CA LEU A 264 6.89 -21.80 -6.38
C LEU A 264 5.73 -20.81 -6.20
N ALA A 265 4.53 -21.28 -5.88
CA ALA A 265 3.38 -20.42 -5.62
C ALA A 265 3.61 -19.54 -4.38
N LEU A 266 4.14 -20.11 -3.30
CA LEU A 266 4.49 -19.37 -2.10
C LEU A 266 5.61 -18.36 -2.34
N VAL A 267 6.67 -18.76 -3.07
CA VAL A 267 7.78 -17.86 -3.41
C VAL A 267 7.29 -16.73 -4.31
N TYR A 268 6.53 -17.04 -5.36
CA TYR A 268 5.95 -16.03 -6.25
C TYR A 268 5.09 -15.05 -5.46
N TRP A 269 4.24 -15.54 -4.55
CA TRP A 269 3.48 -14.68 -3.64
C TRP A 269 4.36 -13.74 -2.80
N LEU A 270 5.46 -14.23 -2.24
CA LEU A 270 6.39 -13.42 -1.44
C LEU A 270 7.13 -12.36 -2.25
N VAL A 271 7.46 -12.63 -3.52
CA VAL A 271 8.35 -11.77 -4.31
C VAL A 271 7.65 -11.00 -5.44
N GLN A 272 6.40 -11.30 -5.77
CA GLN A 272 5.71 -10.75 -6.95
C GLN A 272 5.69 -9.23 -7.01
N GLU A 273 5.62 -8.54 -5.87
CA GLU A 273 5.65 -7.07 -5.79
C GLU A 273 7.01 -6.46 -6.20
N HIS A 274 8.07 -7.27 -6.12
CA HIS A 274 9.45 -6.89 -6.45
C HIS A 274 9.88 -7.38 -7.84
N LEU A 275 9.02 -8.14 -8.54
CA LEU A 275 9.31 -8.62 -9.88
C LEU A 275 9.00 -7.53 -10.92
N PRO A 276 9.82 -7.40 -11.97
CA PRO A 276 9.59 -6.39 -13.02
C PRO A 276 8.27 -6.65 -13.75
N ALA A 277 7.56 -5.58 -14.10
CA ALA A 277 6.22 -5.60 -14.73
C ALA A 277 6.23 -6.08 -16.21
N GLY A 278 6.90 -7.19 -16.49
CA GLY A 278 7.06 -7.78 -17.82
C GLY A 278 6.20 -9.02 -18.03
N ARG A 279 6.03 -9.40 -19.31
CA ARG A 279 5.25 -10.58 -19.73
C ARG A 279 5.74 -11.90 -19.13
N ALA A 280 6.99 -11.98 -18.65
CA ALA A 280 7.60 -13.19 -18.09
C ALA A 280 7.32 -13.41 -16.59
N PHE A 281 6.96 -12.35 -15.85
CA PHE A 281 6.77 -12.43 -14.39
C PHE A 281 5.34 -12.13 -13.94
N GLY A 282 4.44 -11.87 -14.90
CA GLY A 282 3.01 -11.75 -14.61
C GLY A 282 2.34 -13.09 -14.31
N ILE A 283 1.15 -13.03 -13.72
CA ILE A 283 0.40 -14.22 -13.25
C ILE A 283 0.15 -15.26 -14.34
N LYS A 284 -0.03 -14.83 -15.60
CA LYS A 284 -0.23 -15.74 -16.75
C LYS A 284 1.05 -16.53 -17.07
N ALA A 285 2.21 -15.88 -17.04
CA ALA A 285 3.49 -16.56 -17.24
C ALA A 285 3.82 -17.50 -16.08
N PHE A 286 3.53 -17.07 -14.85
CA PHE A 286 3.68 -17.93 -13.67
C PHE A 286 2.78 -19.18 -13.76
N THR A 287 1.51 -19.01 -14.13
CA THR A 287 0.58 -20.13 -14.36
C THR A 287 1.08 -21.05 -15.49
N LEU A 288 1.68 -20.49 -16.54
CA LEU A 288 2.29 -21.25 -17.63
C LEU A 288 3.48 -22.08 -17.13
N TYR A 289 4.30 -21.53 -16.24
CA TYR A 289 5.41 -22.28 -15.62
C TYR A 289 4.90 -23.46 -14.79
N LEU A 290 3.91 -23.25 -13.92
CA LEU A 290 3.34 -24.35 -13.11
C LEU A 290 2.68 -25.43 -13.98
N THR A 291 1.97 -25.02 -15.04
CA THR A 291 1.34 -25.94 -16.00
C THR A 291 2.40 -26.76 -16.75
N THR A 292 3.50 -26.11 -17.15
CA THR A 292 4.63 -26.76 -17.85
C THR A 292 5.33 -27.78 -16.93
N ILE A 293 5.57 -27.42 -15.66
CA ILE A 293 6.14 -28.33 -14.66
C ILE A 293 5.23 -29.54 -14.47
N SER A 294 3.91 -29.32 -14.41
CA SER A 294 2.92 -30.39 -14.29
C SER A 294 2.89 -31.30 -15.50
N ALA A 295 3.04 -30.76 -16.72
CA ALA A 295 3.10 -31.53 -17.96
C ALA A 295 4.37 -32.38 -18.07
N VAL A 296 5.53 -31.83 -17.68
CA VAL A 296 6.78 -32.59 -17.57
C VAL A 296 6.64 -33.69 -16.52
N GLY A 297 6.01 -33.39 -15.39
CA GLY A 297 5.66 -34.33 -14.35
C GLY A 297 4.79 -35.49 -14.87
N LEU A 298 3.75 -35.18 -15.64
CA LEU A 298 2.86 -36.16 -16.26
C LEU A 298 3.62 -37.11 -17.20
N LEU A 299 4.51 -36.57 -18.04
CA LEU A 299 5.36 -37.36 -18.92
C LEU A 299 6.32 -38.26 -18.14
N TRP A 300 6.88 -37.74 -17.04
CA TRP A 300 7.73 -38.51 -16.15
C TRP A 300 6.97 -39.66 -15.47
N ALA A 301 5.79 -39.38 -14.91
CA ALA A 301 4.90 -40.37 -14.32
C ALA A 301 4.54 -41.47 -15.32
N GLY A 302 4.12 -41.10 -16.54
CA GLY A 302 3.75 -42.06 -17.58
C GLY A 302 4.92 -42.91 -18.10
N ARG A 303 6.15 -42.36 -18.16
CA ARG A 303 7.36 -43.13 -18.51
C ARG A 303 7.75 -44.08 -17.38
N ARG A 304 7.73 -43.59 -16.14
CA ARG A 304 8.04 -44.36 -14.92
C ARG A 304 7.08 -45.53 -14.76
N TYR A 305 5.78 -45.28 -14.90
CA TYR A 305 4.75 -46.30 -14.78
C TYR A 305 4.91 -47.42 -15.82
N ARG A 306 5.17 -47.07 -17.09
CA ARG A 306 5.42 -48.06 -18.15
C ARG A 306 6.66 -48.91 -17.89
N ARG A 307 7.73 -48.32 -17.35
CA ARG A 307 8.93 -49.05 -16.96
C ARG A 307 8.65 -50.02 -15.80
N MET A 308 7.93 -49.56 -14.78
CA MET A 308 7.54 -50.41 -13.65
C MET A 308 6.60 -51.54 -14.08
N ALA A 309 5.67 -51.28 -15.00
CA ALA A 309 4.79 -52.29 -15.59
C ALA A 309 5.56 -53.39 -16.35
N ALA A 310 6.68 -53.03 -16.98
CA ALA A 310 7.52 -53.95 -17.72
C ALA A 310 8.45 -54.79 -16.81
N GLU A 311 8.84 -54.24 -15.67
CA GLU A 311 9.71 -54.92 -14.68
C GLU A 311 8.91 -55.85 -13.74
N ASP A 312 7.69 -55.48 -13.35
CA ASP A 312 6.78 -56.31 -12.54
C ASP A 312 5.31 -55.86 -12.71
N ALA A 313 4.50 -56.68 -13.39
CA ALA A 313 3.07 -56.39 -13.60
C ALA A 313 2.27 -56.29 -12.28
N ALA A 314 2.71 -56.99 -11.22
CA ALA A 314 2.06 -56.93 -9.91
C ALA A 314 2.24 -55.56 -9.22
N LEU A 315 3.33 -54.84 -9.53
CA LEU A 315 3.57 -53.46 -9.08
C LEU A 315 2.64 -52.43 -9.74
N THR A 316 1.98 -52.80 -10.83
CA THR A 316 0.91 -52.02 -11.48
C THR A 316 -0.51 -52.47 -11.15
N ASN A 317 -0.65 -53.55 -10.38
CA ASN A 317 -1.96 -54.03 -9.97
C ASN A 317 -2.65 -53.04 -9.03
N VAL A 318 -3.97 -53.04 -9.19
CA VAL A 318 -5.01 -52.31 -8.48
C VAL A 318 -4.58 -51.81 -7.08
N PRO A 319 -4.77 -50.52 -6.76
CA PRO A 319 -4.42 -49.94 -5.46
C PRO A 319 -4.97 -50.76 -4.29
N GLY A 320 -4.14 -51.05 -3.29
CA GLY A 320 -4.58 -51.81 -2.11
C GLY A 320 -5.55 -51.01 -1.22
N ARG A 321 -6.32 -51.68 -0.36
CA ARG A 321 -7.22 -51.01 0.61
C ARG A 321 -6.52 -49.94 1.45
N THR A 322 -5.28 -50.21 1.84
CA THR A 322 -4.44 -49.29 2.61
C THR A 322 -4.03 -48.06 1.79
N GLU A 323 -3.75 -48.23 0.51
CA GLU A 323 -3.37 -47.14 -0.39
C GLU A 323 -4.53 -46.19 -0.66
N ILE A 324 -5.73 -46.74 -0.87
CA ILE A 324 -6.97 -45.96 -1.03
C ILE A 324 -7.28 -45.19 0.25
N GLY A 325 -7.11 -45.82 1.42
CA GLY A 325 -7.27 -45.16 2.72
C GLY A 325 -6.29 -43.99 2.92
N SER A 326 -5.03 -44.15 2.51
CA SER A 326 -4.03 -43.07 2.56
C SER A 326 -4.35 -41.91 1.63
N LEU A 327 -4.81 -42.21 0.40
CA LEU A 327 -5.21 -41.19 -0.57
C LEU A 327 -6.45 -40.43 -0.11
N ALA A 328 -7.47 -41.13 0.37
CA ALA A 328 -8.67 -40.53 0.95
C ALA A 328 -8.33 -39.66 2.17
N GLY A 329 -7.39 -40.10 3.02
CA GLY A 329 -6.88 -39.30 4.14
C GLY A 329 -6.16 -38.03 3.70
N LEU A 330 -5.31 -38.10 2.66
CA LEU A 330 -4.63 -36.93 2.10
C LEU A 330 -5.61 -35.95 1.44
N THR A 331 -6.62 -36.45 0.72
CA THR A 331 -7.68 -35.63 0.14
C THR A 331 -8.52 -34.96 1.23
N ALA A 332 -8.90 -35.68 2.29
CA ALA A 332 -9.62 -35.11 3.43
C ALA A 332 -8.78 -34.06 4.17
N PHE A 333 -7.47 -34.30 4.33
CA PHE A 333 -6.55 -33.34 4.94
C PHE A 333 -6.40 -32.08 4.08
N ALA A 334 -6.26 -32.21 2.76
CA ALA A 334 -6.23 -31.07 1.84
C ALA A 334 -7.55 -30.27 1.86
N ALA A 335 -8.69 -30.95 1.95
CA ALA A 335 -9.99 -30.32 2.11
C ALA A 335 -10.14 -29.60 3.47
N LEU A 336 -9.69 -30.21 4.57
CA LEU A 336 -9.67 -29.60 5.89
C LEU A 336 -8.71 -28.41 5.98
N LEU A 337 -7.57 -28.45 5.29
CA LEU A 337 -6.68 -27.30 5.16
C LEU A 337 -7.34 -26.16 4.37
N ALA A 338 -8.01 -26.47 3.26
CA ALA A 338 -8.73 -25.47 2.48
C ALA A 338 -9.87 -24.83 3.30
N VAL A 339 -10.66 -25.64 4.02
CA VAL A 339 -11.72 -25.15 4.93
C VAL A 339 -11.13 -24.39 6.10
N GLY A 340 -10.03 -24.88 6.70
CA GLY A 340 -9.34 -24.24 7.80
C GLY A 340 -8.80 -22.87 7.40
N VAL A 341 -8.17 -22.73 6.23
CA VAL A 341 -7.70 -21.44 5.71
C VAL A 341 -8.86 -20.51 5.38
N ALA A 342 -9.96 -21.02 4.78
CA ALA A 342 -11.16 -20.22 4.54
C ALA A 342 -11.84 -19.75 5.85
N TRP A 343 -11.82 -20.58 6.89
CA TRP A 343 -12.34 -20.25 8.21
C TRP A 343 -11.44 -19.27 8.96
N PHE A 344 -10.11 -19.43 8.88
CA PHE A 344 -9.13 -18.48 9.41
C PHE A 344 -9.20 -17.11 8.71
N ALA A 345 -9.46 -17.07 7.40
CA ALA A 345 -9.65 -15.83 6.66
C ALA A 345 -10.91 -15.06 7.10
N ASN A 346 -11.92 -15.76 7.64
CA ASN A 346 -13.16 -15.17 8.18
C ASN A 346 -13.11 -14.89 9.69
N TRP A 347 -12.05 -15.29 10.40
CA TRP A 347 -11.92 -15.10 11.86
C TRP A 347 -11.03 -13.89 12.14
N GLN A 348 -11.55 -12.90 12.88
CA GLN A 348 -11.03 -11.54 13.09
C GLN A 348 -9.60 -11.44 13.68
N TRP A 349 -8.56 -11.83 12.94
CA TRP A 349 -7.17 -11.40 13.18
C TRP A 349 -6.73 -10.42 12.09
N GLU A 350 -6.16 -9.29 12.50
CA GLU A 350 -5.66 -8.18 11.67
C GLU A 350 -4.48 -8.52 10.72
N THR A 351 -4.28 -9.79 10.34
CA THR A 351 -3.16 -10.22 9.48
C THR A 351 -3.62 -10.53 8.06
N ASN A 352 -3.16 -9.70 7.10
CA ASN A 352 -3.27 -9.89 5.64
C ASN A 352 -2.53 -11.16 5.16
N LEU A 353 -3.04 -12.34 5.45
CA LEU A 353 -2.47 -13.60 4.96
C LEU A 353 -3.27 -14.14 3.76
N GLU A 354 -3.16 -13.48 2.60
CA GLU A 354 -3.71 -14.00 1.34
C GLU A 354 -2.80 -15.12 0.79
N LEU A 355 -2.93 -16.34 1.31
CA LEU A 355 -2.20 -17.50 0.78
C LEU A 355 -2.63 -17.84 -0.66
N PRO A 356 -1.78 -18.50 -1.48
CA PRO A 356 -2.12 -18.93 -2.84
C PRO A 356 -3.16 -20.08 -2.86
N LEU A 357 -4.39 -19.78 -2.43
CA LEU A 357 -5.50 -20.71 -2.23
C LEU A 357 -5.88 -21.44 -3.52
N ARG A 358 -5.75 -20.78 -4.67
CA ARG A 358 -5.99 -21.35 -5.99
C ARG A 358 -5.09 -22.56 -6.25
N GLU A 359 -3.78 -22.40 -6.05
CA GLU A 359 -2.78 -23.43 -6.34
C GLU A 359 -2.93 -24.62 -5.39
N PHE A 360 -3.26 -24.38 -4.11
CA PHE A 360 -3.58 -25.45 -3.16
C PHE A 360 -4.88 -26.19 -3.52
N THR A 361 -5.89 -25.47 -4.01
CA THR A 361 -7.16 -26.05 -4.46
C THR A 361 -6.94 -26.95 -5.68
N PHE A 362 -6.10 -26.55 -6.64
CA PHE A 362 -5.75 -27.40 -7.79
C PHE A 362 -5.08 -28.70 -7.38
N ILE A 363 -4.17 -28.65 -6.40
CA ILE A 363 -3.54 -29.84 -5.85
C ILE A 363 -4.56 -30.72 -5.14
N GLY A 364 -5.52 -30.14 -4.41
CA GLY A 364 -6.64 -30.84 -3.79
C GLY A 364 -7.55 -31.56 -4.80
N VAL A 365 -7.97 -30.86 -5.87
CA VAL A 365 -8.79 -31.43 -6.96
C VAL A 365 -8.06 -32.56 -7.67
N ALA A 366 -6.77 -32.39 -7.92
CA ALA A 366 -5.94 -33.41 -8.54
C ALA A 366 -5.76 -34.66 -7.65
N LEU A 367 -5.59 -34.46 -6.33
CA LEU A 367 -5.58 -35.54 -5.34
C LEU A 367 -6.93 -36.27 -5.28
N LEU A 368 -8.04 -35.54 -5.37
CA LEU A 368 -9.38 -36.12 -5.40
C LEU A 368 -9.58 -36.97 -6.66
N ALA A 369 -9.25 -36.46 -7.84
CA ALA A 369 -9.35 -37.20 -9.11
C ALA A 369 -8.49 -38.48 -9.10
N ALA A 370 -7.27 -38.38 -8.57
CA ALA A 370 -6.39 -39.51 -8.34
C ALA A 370 -7.00 -40.55 -7.39
N THR A 371 -7.64 -40.11 -6.31
CA THR A 371 -8.30 -40.98 -5.31
C THR A 371 -9.53 -41.69 -5.87
N VAL A 372 -10.39 -40.96 -6.58
CA VAL A 372 -11.56 -41.52 -7.27
C VAL A 372 -11.14 -42.56 -8.30
N TYR A 373 -10.10 -42.26 -9.10
CA TYR A 373 -9.59 -43.21 -10.07
C TYR A 373 -8.99 -44.46 -9.41
N ALA A 374 -8.24 -44.30 -8.32
CA ALA A 374 -7.73 -45.43 -7.55
C ALA A 374 -8.86 -46.31 -6.99
N GLY A 375 -9.94 -45.71 -6.48
CA GLY A 375 -11.14 -46.40 -6.02
C GLY A 375 -11.89 -47.11 -7.16
N TYR A 376 -12.02 -46.48 -8.31
CA TYR A 376 -12.59 -47.09 -9.52
C TYR A 376 -11.81 -48.36 -9.92
N ARG A 377 -10.48 -48.28 -9.98
CA ARG A 377 -9.61 -49.44 -10.28
C ARG A 377 -9.76 -50.53 -9.22
N TYR A 378 -9.99 -50.16 -7.96
CA TYR A 378 -10.25 -51.11 -6.88
C TYR A 378 -11.53 -51.91 -7.06
N VAL A 379 -12.62 -51.24 -7.43
CA VAL A 379 -13.93 -51.88 -7.63
C VAL A 379 -13.95 -52.70 -8.93
N THR A 380 -13.23 -52.26 -9.97
CA THR A 380 -13.19 -52.90 -11.30
C THR A 380 -12.12 -53.97 -11.47
N ARG A 381 -11.38 -54.31 -10.42
CA ARG A 381 -10.27 -55.29 -10.44
C ARG A 381 -10.61 -56.66 -11.05
N GLY A 382 -11.85 -57.11 -10.91
CA GLY A 382 -12.33 -58.39 -11.46
C GLY A 382 -12.57 -58.35 -12.96
N VAL A 383 -12.84 -57.17 -13.53
CA VAL A 383 -13.01 -56.95 -14.97
C VAL A 383 -11.66 -56.94 -15.68
N ASP A 384 -10.61 -56.42 -15.03
CA ASP A 384 -9.25 -56.39 -15.56
C ASP A 384 -8.61 -57.77 -15.67
N ALA A 385 -8.98 -58.72 -14.81
CA ALA A 385 -8.46 -60.09 -14.84
C ALA A 385 -8.92 -60.89 -16.08
N ALA A 386 -9.92 -60.39 -16.83
CA ALA A 386 -10.51 -61.06 -17.98
C ALA A 386 -9.98 -60.57 -19.35
N VAL A 387 -9.18 -59.50 -19.39
CA VAL A 387 -8.73 -58.86 -20.65
C VAL A 387 -7.21 -58.67 -20.63
N ASP A 388 -6.50 -59.42 -21.48
CA ASP A 388 -5.05 -59.62 -21.40
C ASP A 388 -4.20 -58.38 -21.74
N ARG A 389 -4.80 -57.28 -22.23
CA ARG A 389 -4.09 -56.03 -22.51
C ARG A 389 -4.98 -54.80 -22.38
N ARG A 390 -4.79 -54.01 -21.31
CA ARG A 390 -5.04 -52.56 -21.35
C ARG A 390 -3.85 -51.81 -20.75
N LEU A 391 -3.33 -50.81 -21.46
CA LEU A 391 -2.49 -49.77 -20.85
C LEU A 391 -3.37 -49.01 -19.85
N SER A 392 -3.31 -49.38 -18.58
CA SER A 392 -3.99 -48.61 -17.54
C SER A 392 -3.18 -47.37 -17.21
N LEU A 393 -3.84 -46.23 -16.99
CA LEU A 393 -3.18 -45.02 -16.50
C LEU A 393 -2.86 -45.23 -15.01
N SER A 394 -1.76 -44.66 -14.53
CA SER A 394 -1.52 -44.62 -13.08
C SER A 394 -2.39 -43.55 -12.43
N GLY A 395 -2.73 -43.73 -11.16
CA GLY A 395 -3.42 -42.70 -10.39
C GLY A 395 -2.62 -41.38 -10.32
N GLU A 396 -1.28 -41.46 -10.30
CA GLU A 396 -0.42 -40.26 -10.37
C GLU A 396 -0.53 -39.55 -11.73
N SER A 397 -0.65 -40.29 -12.83
CA SER A 397 -0.87 -39.71 -14.16
C SER A 397 -2.24 -39.05 -14.26
N VAL A 398 -3.28 -39.63 -13.65
CA VAL A 398 -4.62 -39.01 -13.60
C VAL A 398 -4.59 -37.72 -12.78
N GLY A 399 -3.94 -37.72 -11.61
CA GLY A 399 -3.77 -36.51 -10.80
C GLY A 399 -2.95 -35.44 -11.53
N LEU A 400 -1.83 -35.79 -12.15
CA LEU A 400 -0.99 -34.83 -12.89
C LEU A 400 -1.68 -34.30 -14.16
N ALA A 401 -2.43 -35.14 -14.88
CA ALA A 401 -3.25 -34.70 -16.00
C ALA A 401 -4.34 -33.72 -15.55
N THR A 402 -4.92 -33.95 -14.38
CA THR A 402 -5.87 -33.01 -13.75
C THR A 402 -5.18 -31.67 -13.43
N LEU A 403 -3.96 -31.67 -12.86
CA LEU A 403 -3.19 -30.44 -12.64
C LEU A 403 -2.88 -29.68 -13.94
N VAL A 404 -2.49 -30.40 -14.99
CA VAL A 404 -2.24 -29.80 -16.32
C VAL A 404 -3.53 -29.20 -16.88
N LEU A 405 -4.66 -29.89 -16.74
CA LEU A 405 -5.96 -29.40 -17.19
C LEU A 405 -6.39 -28.16 -16.40
N CYS A 406 -6.25 -28.14 -15.08
CA CYS A 406 -6.50 -26.96 -14.24
C CYS A 406 -5.60 -25.78 -14.63
N GLY A 407 -4.32 -26.03 -14.89
CA GLY A 407 -3.38 -25.00 -15.36
C GLY A 407 -3.73 -24.47 -16.75
N PHE A 408 -4.03 -25.35 -17.70
CA PHE A 408 -4.39 -24.98 -19.07
C PHE A 408 -5.73 -24.26 -19.15
N THR A 409 -6.75 -24.73 -18.42
CA THR A 409 -8.04 -24.03 -18.29
C THR A 409 -7.84 -22.65 -17.69
N THR A 410 -6.96 -22.48 -16.69
CA THR A 410 -6.62 -21.15 -16.14
C THR A 410 -5.87 -20.28 -17.15
N LEU A 411 -5.04 -20.85 -18.03
CA LEU A 411 -4.31 -20.09 -19.06
C LEU A 411 -5.21 -19.65 -20.22
N VAL A 412 -6.14 -20.52 -20.64
CA VAL A 412 -7.08 -20.26 -21.72
C VAL A 412 -8.24 -19.38 -21.26
N ALA A 413 -8.78 -19.62 -20.06
CA ALA A 413 -9.75 -18.75 -19.41
C ALA A 413 -9.11 -17.45 -18.91
N GLY A 414 -7.79 -17.43 -18.73
CA GLY A 414 -6.99 -16.35 -18.17
C GLY A 414 -6.85 -15.09 -19.01
N GLY A 415 -7.85 -14.75 -19.84
CA GLY A 415 -8.28 -13.35 -19.98
C GLY A 415 -8.86 -12.80 -18.67
N SER A 416 -9.34 -13.68 -17.79
CA SER A 416 -10.00 -13.32 -16.52
C SER A 416 -9.72 -14.39 -15.47
N GLY A 417 -9.25 -13.98 -14.28
CA GLY A 417 -9.48 -14.72 -13.04
C GLY A 417 -8.51 -15.83 -12.63
N ALA A 418 -7.99 -15.69 -11.41
CA ALA A 418 -7.71 -16.81 -10.54
C ALA A 418 -9.02 -17.58 -10.26
N VAL A 419 -8.91 -18.90 -10.05
CA VAL A 419 -10.03 -19.77 -9.66
C VAL A 419 -10.52 -19.34 -8.27
N ALA A 420 -11.43 -18.39 -8.30
CA ALA A 420 -12.69 -18.50 -7.59
C ALA A 420 -13.38 -19.80 -8.04
N VAL A 421 -14.07 -20.43 -7.11
CA VAL A 421 -15.13 -21.40 -7.42
C VAL A 421 -15.97 -20.81 -8.55
N SER A 422 -15.93 -21.43 -9.72
CA SER A 422 -16.70 -21.00 -10.88
C SER A 422 -18.17 -21.27 -10.60
N THR A 423 -18.91 -20.23 -10.22
CA THR A 423 -20.11 -19.91 -10.99
C THR A 423 -19.66 -19.46 -12.38
N GLU A 424 -20.35 -19.94 -13.41
CA GLU A 424 -19.98 -19.84 -14.82
C GLU A 424 -19.61 -18.41 -15.24
N SER A 425 -18.53 -18.26 -15.99
CA SER A 425 -18.14 -17.00 -16.62
C SER A 425 -18.97 -16.78 -17.90
N GLY A 426 -20.24 -16.42 -17.73
CA GLY A 426 -20.66 -15.07 -18.13
C GLY A 426 -20.40 -14.15 -16.93
N ASP A 427 -20.23 -12.86 -17.10
CA ASP A 427 -20.24 -11.89 -15.98
C ASP A 427 -19.00 -11.77 -15.08
N ALA A 428 -17.82 -12.30 -15.41
CA ALA A 428 -16.61 -12.05 -14.60
C ALA A 428 -15.98 -10.63 -14.77
N GLU A 429 -16.70 -9.69 -15.40
CA GLU A 429 -16.55 -8.24 -15.21
C GLU A 429 -17.37 -7.71 -14.00
N ALA A 430 -18.11 -8.57 -13.29
CA ALA A 430 -19.21 -8.17 -12.39
C ALA A 430 -18.99 -8.30 -10.86
N ILE A 431 -17.76 -8.50 -10.36
CA ILE A 431 -17.50 -8.51 -8.88
C ILE A 431 -16.80 -7.23 -8.38
N GLY A 432 -16.68 -6.21 -9.25
CA GLY A 432 -16.32 -4.84 -8.85
C GLY A 432 -17.57 -3.95 -8.69
N PRO A 433 -17.44 -2.73 -8.15
CA PRO A 433 -18.51 -1.74 -8.23
C PRO A 433 -19.03 -1.61 -9.67
N ARG A 434 -20.29 -1.92 -9.91
CA ARG A 434 -20.93 -1.75 -11.21
C ARG A 434 -21.97 -0.66 -11.12
N LEU A 435 -21.85 0.37 -11.95
CA LEU A 435 -22.86 1.40 -12.08
C LEU A 435 -24.16 0.78 -12.63
N VAL A 436 -25.24 0.89 -11.85
CA VAL A 436 -26.57 0.38 -12.20
C VAL A 436 -27.40 1.48 -12.84
N SER A 437 -27.39 2.68 -12.26
CA SER A 437 -28.13 3.83 -12.79
C SER A 437 -27.43 5.14 -12.49
N ALA A 438 -27.63 6.11 -13.37
CA ALA A 438 -27.19 7.49 -13.21
C ALA A 438 -28.31 8.41 -13.69
N ARG A 439 -28.82 9.29 -12.82
CA ARG A 439 -29.87 10.25 -13.17
C ARG A 439 -29.67 11.58 -12.46
N ALA A 440 -30.14 12.65 -13.09
CA ALA A 440 -30.34 13.92 -12.41
C ALA A 440 -31.72 13.93 -11.72
N ILE A 441 -31.77 14.48 -10.52
CA ILE A 441 -32.99 14.76 -9.78
C ILE A 441 -33.09 16.29 -9.70
N GLU A 442 -33.88 16.87 -10.59
CA GLU A 442 -34.14 18.31 -10.59
C GLU A 442 -35.01 18.68 -9.39
N LEU A 443 -34.63 19.76 -8.70
CA LEU A 443 -35.32 20.22 -7.52
C LEU A 443 -36.47 21.15 -7.91
N TYR A 444 -37.63 20.94 -7.32
CA TYR A 444 -38.80 21.80 -7.54
C TYR A 444 -39.62 22.00 -6.27
N GLU A 445 -40.27 23.15 -6.20
CA GLU A 445 -41.33 23.42 -5.25
C GLU A 445 -42.69 23.11 -5.91
N VAL A 446 -43.67 22.72 -5.10
CA VAL A 446 -45.05 22.54 -5.56
C VAL A 446 -45.85 23.72 -5.04
N ASP A 447 -46.31 24.58 -5.95
CA ASP A 447 -47.21 25.70 -5.65
C ASP A 447 -48.46 25.60 -6.51
N ASP A 448 -49.65 25.68 -5.92
CA ASP A 448 -50.95 25.51 -6.59
C ASP A 448 -51.04 24.32 -7.59
N GLY A 449 -50.30 23.24 -7.33
CA GLY A 449 -50.24 22.05 -8.18
C GLY A 449 -49.29 22.14 -9.39
N SER A 450 -48.65 23.29 -9.65
CA SER A 450 -47.51 23.38 -10.59
C SER A 450 -46.23 22.88 -9.93
N LYS A 451 -45.38 22.21 -10.73
CA LYS A 451 -44.02 21.85 -10.34
C LYS A 451 -43.08 22.91 -10.88
N ASP A 452 -42.64 23.80 -10.00
CA ASP A 452 -41.80 24.93 -10.37
C ASP A 452 -40.33 24.61 -10.07
N PRO A 453 -39.48 24.41 -11.10
CA PRO A 453 -38.08 24.09 -10.90
C PRO A 453 -37.37 25.22 -10.14
N LEU A 454 -36.46 24.86 -9.23
CA LEU A 454 -35.70 25.83 -8.47
C LEU A 454 -34.61 26.49 -9.34
N PRO A 455 -34.68 27.81 -9.62
CA PRO A 455 -33.64 28.53 -10.36
C PRO A 455 -32.46 28.80 -9.44
N ALA A 456 -31.69 27.77 -9.13
CA ALA A 456 -30.62 27.78 -8.16
C ALA A 456 -29.54 26.75 -8.53
N GLU A 457 -28.45 26.75 -7.77
CA GLU A 457 -27.35 25.81 -7.86
C GLU A 457 -27.06 25.26 -6.46
N VAL A 458 -26.83 23.96 -6.34
CA VAL A 458 -26.38 23.35 -5.08
C VAL A 458 -24.89 23.59 -4.90
N LEU A 459 -24.52 24.39 -3.89
CA LEU A 459 -23.13 24.72 -3.59
C LEU A 459 -22.53 23.78 -2.53
N SER A 460 -23.33 23.39 -1.54
CA SER A 460 -22.86 22.59 -0.42
C SER A 460 -22.70 21.11 -0.77
N GLY A 461 -22.10 20.33 0.13
CA GLY A 461 -22.28 18.88 0.14
C GLY A 461 -23.75 18.50 0.35
N VAL A 462 -24.15 17.34 -0.18
CA VAL A 462 -25.51 16.78 0.04
C VAL A 462 -25.49 15.92 1.30
N VAL A 463 -26.35 16.23 2.27
CA VAL A 463 -26.43 15.48 3.53
C VAL A 463 -27.61 14.53 3.45
N VAL A 464 -27.36 13.24 3.72
CA VAL A 464 -28.41 12.22 3.76
C VAL A 464 -28.76 11.90 5.21
N SER A 465 -30.03 11.98 5.57
CA SER A 465 -30.52 11.53 6.87
C SER A 465 -31.91 10.91 6.71
N GLY A 466 -32.01 9.61 7.00
CA GLY A 466 -33.23 8.84 6.74
C GLY A 466 -33.56 8.81 5.24
N ASP A 467 -34.80 9.20 4.90
CA ASP A 467 -35.34 9.26 3.54
C ASP A 467 -35.30 10.69 2.95
N ARG A 468 -34.42 11.55 3.46
CA ARG A 468 -34.34 12.97 3.09
C ARG A 468 -32.91 13.37 2.72
N LEU A 469 -32.82 14.33 1.79
CA LEU A 469 -31.60 15.06 1.45
C LEU A 469 -31.68 16.48 1.98
N PHE A 470 -30.58 17.01 2.48
CA PHE A 470 -30.45 18.40 2.93
C PHE A 470 -29.25 19.06 2.26
N MET A 471 -29.42 20.29 1.79
CA MET A 471 -28.36 21.01 1.10
C MET A 471 -28.59 22.53 1.07
N GLY A 472 -27.49 23.26 0.96
CA GLY A 472 -27.42 24.70 0.73
C GLY A 472 -27.29 25.05 -0.76
N LEU A 473 -27.95 26.14 -1.15
CA LEU A 473 -28.04 26.59 -2.53
C LEU A 473 -27.68 28.07 -2.67
N ARG A 474 -27.27 28.44 -3.89
CA ARG A 474 -27.21 29.82 -4.40
C ARG A 474 -28.29 30.00 -5.45
N ASN A 475 -29.07 31.08 -5.36
CA ASN A 475 -30.05 31.39 -6.38
C ASN A 475 -29.35 31.83 -7.68
N THR A 476 -29.88 31.43 -8.83
CA THR A 476 -29.42 31.89 -10.14
C THR A 476 -30.26 33.07 -10.60
N GLY A 477 -29.61 34.17 -11.02
CA GLY A 477 -30.28 35.37 -11.53
C GLY A 477 -30.69 36.40 -10.49
N PHE A 478 -30.59 36.11 -9.19
CA PHE A 478 -30.79 37.08 -8.12
C PHE A 478 -29.95 36.74 -6.87
N PRO A 479 -29.52 37.74 -6.09
CA PRO A 479 -28.69 37.52 -4.91
C PRO A 479 -29.47 36.81 -3.80
N GLY A 480 -28.85 35.79 -3.20
CA GLY A 480 -29.37 35.05 -2.04
C GLY A 480 -29.13 33.55 -2.14
N GLY A 481 -29.50 32.84 -1.08
CA GLY A 481 -29.42 31.39 -1.01
C GLY A 481 -30.71 30.74 -0.53
N ARG A 482 -30.69 29.41 -0.49
CA ARG A 482 -31.74 28.59 0.10
C ARG A 482 -31.12 27.44 0.88
N LEU A 483 -31.84 26.97 1.88
CA LEU A 483 -31.56 25.70 2.56
C LEU A 483 -32.82 24.86 2.46
N VAL A 484 -32.69 23.68 1.88
CA VAL A 484 -33.85 22.86 1.51
C VAL A 484 -33.72 21.44 2.06
N CYS A 485 -34.87 20.82 2.28
CA CYS A 485 -35.02 19.39 2.47
C CYS A 485 -35.78 18.80 1.30
N VAL A 486 -35.24 17.75 0.70
CA VAL A 486 -35.70 17.20 -0.58
C VAL A 486 -35.97 15.71 -0.47
N ASN A 487 -37.00 15.26 -1.15
CA ASN A 487 -37.24 13.84 -1.39
C ASN A 487 -36.24 13.29 -2.44
N PRO A 488 -35.35 12.33 -2.08
CA PRO A 488 -34.32 11.79 -2.97
C PRO A 488 -34.84 10.99 -4.16
N GLU A 489 -36.13 10.65 -4.20
CA GLU A 489 -36.73 9.92 -5.30
C GLU A 489 -37.36 10.84 -6.34
N THR A 490 -38.02 11.90 -5.89
CA THR A 490 -38.83 12.78 -6.74
C THR A 490 -38.16 14.11 -7.05
N GLY A 491 -37.27 14.64 -6.18
CA GLY A 491 -36.76 16.01 -6.26
C GLY A 491 -37.70 17.08 -5.67
N GLU A 492 -38.83 16.66 -5.11
CA GLU A 492 -39.76 17.57 -4.45
C GLU A 492 -39.14 18.14 -3.17
N VAL A 493 -39.21 19.46 -3.03
CA VAL A 493 -38.81 20.18 -1.83
C VAL A 493 -39.88 19.97 -0.75
N ALA A 494 -39.55 19.16 0.26
CA ALA A 494 -40.42 18.91 1.41
C ALA A 494 -40.57 20.16 2.27
N TRP A 495 -39.48 20.92 2.43
CA TRP A 495 -39.50 22.25 3.03
C TRP A 495 -38.31 23.07 2.53
N SER A 496 -38.48 24.39 2.54
CA SER A 496 -37.44 25.40 2.29
C SER A 496 -37.37 26.33 3.50
N PHE A 497 -36.16 26.62 3.97
CA PHE A 497 -35.96 27.54 5.08
C PHE A 497 -36.37 28.95 4.64
N ARG A 498 -37.34 29.54 5.35
CA ARG A 498 -38.07 30.73 4.89
C ARG A 498 -37.41 32.08 5.22
N GLU A 499 -36.32 32.06 5.99
CA GLU A 499 -35.54 33.27 6.25
C GLU A 499 -34.82 33.75 4.99
N LYS A 500 -34.60 35.05 4.88
CA LYS A 500 -33.77 35.59 3.80
C LYS A 500 -32.31 35.20 4.06
N LEU A 501 -31.83 34.24 3.29
CA LEU A 501 -30.45 33.76 3.36
C LEU A 501 -29.56 34.42 2.30
N LYS A 502 -28.30 34.65 2.67
CA LYS A 502 -27.19 34.77 1.71
C LYS A 502 -26.92 33.41 1.03
N PRO A 503 -26.10 33.32 -0.04
CA PRO A 503 -25.75 32.03 -0.63
C PRO A 503 -25.26 31.03 0.42
N VAL A 504 -25.65 29.76 0.31
CA VAL A 504 -25.34 28.75 1.33
C VAL A 504 -24.34 27.74 0.77
N PHE A 505 -23.05 27.97 1.01
CA PHE A 505 -21.98 27.02 0.68
C PHE A 505 -21.75 25.98 1.79
N CYS A 506 -22.10 26.33 3.04
CA CYS A 506 -21.99 25.45 4.20
C CYS A 506 -22.71 24.12 3.99
N THR A 507 -21.98 23.01 4.14
CA THR A 507 -22.60 21.68 4.23
C THR A 507 -23.34 21.57 5.56
N PRO A 508 -24.66 21.34 5.59
CA PRO A 508 -25.38 21.29 6.84
C PRO A 508 -24.91 20.17 7.76
N THR A 509 -24.90 20.39 9.08
CA THR A 509 -24.63 19.32 10.06
C THR A 509 -25.91 18.96 10.78
N ILE A 510 -26.25 17.67 10.85
CA ILE A 510 -27.45 17.19 11.53
C ILE A 510 -27.06 16.49 12.84
N ALA A 511 -27.63 16.94 13.95
CA ALA A 511 -27.53 16.27 15.25
C ALA A 511 -28.79 16.53 16.09
N ASP A 512 -29.26 15.53 16.84
CA ASP A 512 -30.42 15.61 17.73
C ASP A 512 -31.68 16.21 17.07
N GLY A 513 -31.94 15.84 15.81
CA GLY A 513 -33.09 16.32 15.03
C GLY A 513 -32.98 17.78 14.56
N LYS A 514 -31.86 18.45 14.83
CA LYS A 514 -31.55 19.80 14.35
C LYS A 514 -30.54 19.74 13.22
N LEU A 515 -30.66 20.69 12.31
CA LEU A 515 -29.74 21.00 11.25
C LEU A 515 -29.07 22.34 11.58
N TYR A 516 -27.74 22.35 11.54
CA TYR A 516 -26.89 23.53 11.77
C TYR A 516 -26.22 23.95 10.47
N CYS A 517 -26.39 25.21 10.10
CA CYS A 517 -25.88 25.73 8.84
C CYS A 517 -25.59 27.23 8.93
N GLY A 518 -24.46 27.66 8.39
CA GLY A 518 -24.14 29.07 8.22
C GLY A 518 -24.54 29.58 6.83
N GLU A 519 -24.56 30.89 6.68
CA GLU A 519 -24.81 31.56 5.40
C GLU A 519 -23.60 32.37 4.92
N GLY A 520 -23.64 32.75 3.65
CA GLY A 520 -22.67 33.61 2.97
C GLY A 520 -21.51 32.85 2.36
N LEU A 521 -20.80 33.57 1.49
CA LEU A 521 -19.51 33.18 0.91
C LEU A 521 -18.38 34.00 1.54
N HIS A 522 -17.13 33.70 1.19
CA HIS A 522 -15.94 34.37 1.72
C HIS A 522 -15.95 35.91 1.61
N GLU A 523 -16.61 36.47 0.59
CA GLU A 523 -16.78 37.91 0.41
C GLU A 523 -17.89 38.53 1.27
N ASP A 524 -18.77 37.71 1.85
CA ASP A 524 -19.86 38.17 2.68
C ASP A 524 -19.39 38.58 4.08
N ARG A 525 -20.09 39.54 4.67
CA ARG A 525 -19.91 39.99 6.06
C ARG A 525 -21.22 39.94 6.80
N GLU A 526 -21.17 40.05 8.12
CA GLU A 526 -22.35 40.02 8.99
C GLU A 526 -23.21 38.75 8.81
N CYS A 527 -22.56 37.60 8.58
CA CYS A 527 -23.27 36.34 8.37
C CYS A 527 -23.80 35.75 9.68
N ARG A 528 -24.59 34.69 9.53
CA ARG A 528 -25.34 34.08 10.61
C ARG A 528 -25.23 32.57 10.56
N LEU A 529 -25.17 31.95 11.73
CA LEU A 529 -25.33 30.52 11.92
C LEU A 529 -26.73 30.23 12.46
N PHE A 530 -27.41 29.28 11.84
CA PHE A 530 -28.77 28.89 12.18
C PHE A 530 -28.81 27.49 12.78
N GLY A 531 -29.72 27.30 13.75
CA GLY A 531 -30.19 26.00 14.20
C GLY A 531 -31.63 25.81 13.76
N ILE A 532 -31.89 24.77 12.97
CA ILE A 532 -33.15 24.56 12.25
C ILE A 532 -33.66 23.16 12.56
N SER A 533 -34.96 22.98 12.66
CA SER A 533 -35.57 21.65 12.78
C SER A 533 -35.41 20.91 11.45
N ALA A 534 -34.74 19.75 11.48
CA ALA A 534 -34.57 18.93 10.28
C ALA A 534 -35.91 18.39 9.75
N ALA A 535 -36.92 18.26 10.62
CA ALA A 535 -38.22 17.70 10.27
C ALA A 535 -39.07 18.64 9.41
N ASP A 536 -39.08 19.94 9.71
CA ASP A 536 -40.03 20.88 9.13
C ASP A 536 -39.43 22.24 8.72
N GLY A 537 -38.11 22.41 8.83
CA GLY A 537 -37.43 23.62 8.39
C GLY A 537 -37.74 24.85 9.22
N LYS A 538 -38.33 24.71 10.42
CA LYS A 538 -38.58 25.85 11.30
C LYS A 538 -37.34 26.17 12.14
N PRO A 539 -37.11 27.44 12.55
CA PRO A 539 -36.07 27.78 13.50
C PRO A 539 -36.18 26.94 14.77
N ALA A 540 -35.09 26.23 15.13
CA ALA A 540 -34.98 25.46 16.37
C ALA A 540 -34.33 26.28 17.50
N TRP A 541 -33.67 27.38 17.15
CA TRP A 541 -33.17 28.38 18.08
C TRP A 541 -34.06 29.62 18.07
N ALA A 542 -34.06 30.37 19.17
CA ALA A 542 -34.83 31.62 19.26
C ALA A 542 -34.28 32.70 18.32
N GLU A 543 -32.96 32.78 18.18
CA GLU A 543 -32.25 33.71 17.31
C GLU A 543 -31.04 33.02 16.68
N PRO A 544 -30.64 33.36 15.45
CA PRO A 544 -29.39 32.89 14.88
C PRO A 544 -28.17 33.53 15.56
N VAL A 545 -27.03 32.83 15.52
CA VAL A 545 -25.76 33.37 16.00
C VAL A 545 -25.21 34.34 14.95
N LYS A 546 -25.03 35.59 15.33
CA LYS A 546 -24.50 36.64 14.44
C LYS A 546 -22.98 36.72 14.54
N THR A 547 -22.32 36.84 13.40
CA THR A 547 -20.86 37.06 13.26
C THR A 547 -20.60 38.37 12.54
N GLY A 548 -19.40 38.93 12.65
CA GLY A 548 -18.95 40.06 11.82
C GLY A 548 -18.45 39.61 10.43
N SER A 549 -18.01 38.35 10.33
CA SER A 549 -17.48 37.74 9.10
C SER A 549 -18.44 36.69 8.53
N HIS A 550 -18.00 35.91 7.55
CA HIS A 550 -18.77 34.86 6.89
C HIS A 550 -18.81 33.55 7.70
N THR A 551 -19.78 32.68 7.38
CA THR A 551 -20.02 31.39 8.07
C THR A 551 -20.17 30.24 7.07
N GLU A 552 -19.31 30.21 6.05
CA GLU A 552 -19.44 29.28 4.92
C GLU A 552 -18.93 27.86 5.24
N GLY A 553 -18.10 27.70 6.26
CA GLY A 553 -17.55 26.41 6.63
C GLY A 553 -18.54 25.53 7.41
N THR A 554 -18.38 24.22 7.24
CA THR A 554 -19.27 23.23 7.87
C THR A 554 -19.04 23.17 9.39
N PRO A 555 -20.09 23.33 10.22
CA PRO A 555 -19.98 23.16 11.67
C PRO A 555 -19.65 21.72 12.08
N ALA A 556 -19.15 21.51 13.30
CA ALA A 556 -19.01 20.19 13.91
C ALA A 556 -19.71 20.14 15.27
N VAL A 557 -20.42 19.05 15.55
CA VAL A 557 -21.10 18.81 16.84
C VAL A 557 -20.35 17.73 17.62
N ALA A 558 -19.97 18.03 18.86
CA ALA A 558 -19.45 17.03 19.80
C ALA A 558 -19.71 17.41 21.25
N GLY A 559 -20.09 16.44 22.09
CA GLY A 559 -20.30 16.66 23.53
C GLY A 559 -21.33 17.75 23.86
N GLY A 560 -22.38 17.88 23.04
CA GLY A 560 -23.42 18.92 23.18
C GLY A 560 -22.99 20.32 22.74
N LYS A 561 -21.76 20.49 22.23
CA LYS A 561 -21.23 21.75 21.70
C LYS A 561 -21.24 21.74 20.18
N LEU A 562 -21.42 22.92 19.59
CA LEU A 562 -21.29 23.16 18.17
C LEU A 562 -20.08 24.08 17.95
N PHE A 563 -19.10 23.60 17.21
CA PHE A 563 -17.92 24.36 16.78
C PHE A 563 -18.14 24.79 15.34
N PHE A 564 -18.06 26.07 15.03
CA PHE A 564 -18.24 26.53 13.67
C PHE A 564 -17.19 27.58 13.28
N PRO A 565 -16.68 27.48 12.04
CA PRO A 565 -15.76 28.45 11.47
C PRO A 565 -16.52 29.73 11.10
N ALA A 566 -15.91 30.87 11.38
CA ALA A 566 -16.52 32.17 11.22
C ALA A 566 -15.55 33.18 10.58
N GLY A 567 -14.70 32.75 9.64
CA GLY A 567 -13.76 33.61 8.90
C GLY A 567 -12.84 34.39 9.85
N ASP A 568 -12.94 35.72 9.79
CA ASP A 568 -12.19 36.65 10.65
C ASP A 568 -12.67 36.66 12.11
N ASP A 569 -13.83 36.11 12.43
CA ASP A 569 -14.19 35.87 13.84
C ASP A 569 -13.49 34.61 14.39
N GLY A 570 -12.84 33.81 13.54
CA GLY A 570 -12.08 32.62 13.92
C GLY A 570 -12.97 31.40 14.14
N LEU A 571 -12.72 30.63 15.21
CA LEU A 571 -13.54 29.45 15.55
C LEU A 571 -14.37 29.74 16.80
N ILE A 572 -15.69 29.57 16.69
CA ILE A 572 -16.62 29.84 17.79
C ILE A 572 -17.23 28.51 18.26
N ALA A 573 -17.29 28.32 19.58
CA ALA A 573 -18.03 27.24 20.21
C ALA A 573 -19.30 27.78 20.86
N VAL A 574 -20.44 27.17 20.57
CA VAL A 574 -21.73 27.46 21.20
C VAL A 574 -22.38 26.19 21.76
N ASP A 575 -23.33 26.36 22.66
CA ASP A 575 -24.22 25.26 23.05
C ASP A 575 -25.08 24.83 21.85
N ALA A 576 -25.03 23.55 21.46
CA ALA A 576 -25.76 23.07 20.29
C ALA A 576 -27.28 23.05 20.49
N LYS A 577 -27.74 23.00 21.75
CA LYS A 577 -29.17 22.93 22.06
C LYS A 577 -29.85 24.27 21.80
N THR A 578 -29.27 25.37 22.26
CA THR A 578 -29.88 26.71 22.21
C THR A 578 -29.23 27.67 21.23
N GLY A 579 -27.96 27.48 20.86
CA GLY A 579 -27.19 28.39 20.00
C GLY A 579 -26.85 29.74 20.63
N THR A 580 -27.57 30.16 21.67
CA THR A 580 -27.48 31.50 22.25
C THR A 580 -26.27 31.71 23.17
N GLN A 581 -25.71 30.64 23.73
CA GLN A 581 -24.57 30.74 24.65
C GLN A 581 -23.27 30.48 23.88
N ARG A 582 -22.48 31.54 23.64
CA ARG A 582 -21.07 31.41 23.27
C ARG A 582 -20.31 30.84 24.46
N LEU A 583 -19.73 29.64 24.29
CA LEU A 583 -18.96 28.93 25.30
C LEU A 583 -17.53 29.46 25.34
N TRP A 584 -16.90 29.54 24.16
CA TRP A 584 -15.57 30.11 23.96
C TRP A 584 -15.37 30.49 22.49
N GLN A 585 -14.28 31.20 22.20
CA GLN A 585 -13.90 31.58 20.84
C GLN A 585 -12.38 31.64 20.71
N LEU A 586 -11.83 30.97 19.69
CA LEU A 586 -10.51 31.30 19.16
C LEU A 586 -10.68 32.55 18.31
N LYS A 587 -10.20 33.69 18.81
CA LYS A 587 -10.32 34.98 18.10
C LYS A 587 -9.56 34.93 16.78
N GLY A 588 -10.25 35.27 15.69
CA GLY A 588 -9.66 35.48 14.37
C GLY A 588 -9.33 36.94 14.08
N GLY A 589 -9.08 37.21 12.81
CA GLY A 589 -8.81 38.51 12.23
C GLY A 589 -7.31 38.76 12.08
N LYS A 590 -7.00 39.81 11.33
CA LYS A 590 -5.62 40.20 10.97
C LYS A 590 -4.71 40.35 12.18
N ASP A 591 -5.19 40.95 13.27
CA ASP A 591 -4.41 41.17 14.50
C ASP A 591 -4.12 39.87 15.25
N ALA A 592 -5.03 38.90 15.18
CA ALA A 592 -4.82 37.56 15.74
C ALA A 592 -4.04 36.63 14.80
N GLY A 593 -3.88 37.03 13.54
CA GLY A 593 -3.23 36.25 12.50
C GLY A 593 -3.97 34.97 12.13
N ILE A 594 -5.29 34.90 12.36
CA ILE A 594 -6.08 33.68 12.16
C ILE A 594 -7.32 33.99 11.33
N HIS A 595 -7.59 33.14 10.35
CA HIS A 595 -8.82 33.14 9.57
C HIS A 595 -9.26 31.69 9.34
N ILE A 596 -10.47 31.33 9.79
CA ILE A 596 -10.92 29.94 9.76
C ILE A 596 -12.14 29.81 8.85
N ASP A 597 -11.94 29.21 7.67
CA ASP A 597 -12.98 28.90 6.68
C ASP A 597 -13.39 27.43 6.71
N ALA A 598 -12.43 26.56 6.97
CA ALA A 598 -12.60 25.13 6.82
C ALA A 598 -13.35 24.52 8.01
N ALA A 599 -14.05 23.40 7.75
CA ALA A 599 -14.72 22.65 8.79
C ALA A 599 -13.73 22.18 9.87
N PRO A 600 -14.03 22.32 11.18
CA PRO A 600 -13.18 21.82 12.25
C PRO A 600 -13.27 20.29 12.34
N ALA A 601 -12.15 19.63 12.63
CA ALA A 601 -12.15 18.22 12.98
C ALA A 601 -12.12 18.05 14.50
N VAL A 602 -13.03 17.25 15.06
CA VAL A 602 -13.10 17.01 16.51
C VAL A 602 -12.73 15.57 16.81
N SER A 603 -11.83 15.34 17.75
CA SER A 603 -11.46 14.01 18.23
C SER A 603 -11.10 14.04 19.71
N GLY A 604 -11.84 13.26 20.50
CA GLY A 604 -11.70 13.26 21.96
C GLY A 604 -11.94 14.66 22.53
N ASN A 605 -10.95 15.17 23.29
CA ASN A 605 -11.00 16.49 23.92
C ASN A 605 -10.31 17.59 23.07
N ARG A 606 -10.13 17.35 21.76
CA ARG A 606 -9.40 18.26 20.86
C ARG A 606 -10.23 18.63 19.65
N VAL A 607 -10.16 19.89 19.25
CA VAL A 607 -10.65 20.40 17.97
C VAL A 607 -9.49 20.95 17.16
N PHE A 608 -9.44 20.58 15.88
CA PHE A 608 -8.37 20.88 14.96
C PHE A 608 -8.89 21.77 13.83
N VAL A 609 -8.18 22.87 13.55
CA VAL A 609 -8.51 23.82 12.50
C VAL A 609 -7.25 24.27 11.76
N GLY A 610 -7.42 24.74 10.53
CA GLY A 610 -6.36 25.33 9.73
C GLY A 610 -6.69 26.78 9.36
N SER A 611 -5.65 27.59 9.22
CA SER A 611 -5.73 28.97 8.73
C SER A 611 -5.01 29.07 7.38
N GLY A 612 -5.68 29.63 6.37
CA GLY A 612 -5.12 29.87 5.04
C GLY A 612 -4.84 31.34 4.74
N LEU A 613 -5.23 32.24 5.64
CA LEU A 613 -5.04 33.69 5.54
C LEU A 613 -4.35 34.21 6.81
N TYR A 614 -3.57 35.28 6.67
CA TYR A 614 -2.69 35.93 7.64
C TYR A 614 -1.53 35.05 8.15
N SER A 615 -1.83 33.85 8.64
CA SER A 615 -0.85 32.82 8.97
C SER A 615 -1.29 31.45 8.46
N PHE A 616 -0.30 30.65 8.01
CA PHE A 616 -0.51 29.34 7.39
C PHE A 616 -0.28 28.25 8.43
N VAL A 617 -1.24 28.07 9.33
CA VAL A 617 -1.05 27.25 10.53
C VAL A 617 -2.16 26.23 10.71
N ALA A 618 -1.78 25.09 11.31
CA ALA A 618 -2.69 24.18 11.98
C ALA A 618 -2.73 24.54 13.46
N VAL A 619 -3.92 24.49 14.06
CA VAL A 619 -4.15 24.78 15.48
C VAL A 619 -4.97 23.66 16.09
N ALA A 620 -4.56 23.16 17.26
CA ALA A 620 -5.41 22.33 18.11
C ALA A 620 -5.85 23.10 19.34
N LEU A 621 -7.13 23.00 19.68
CA LEU A 621 -7.72 23.60 20.86
C LEU A 621 -8.36 22.53 21.73
N ASP A 622 -8.45 22.80 23.02
CA ASP A 622 -9.24 22.03 23.98
C ASP A 622 -10.74 22.27 23.73
N THR A 623 -11.53 21.19 23.63
CA THR A 623 -12.97 21.30 23.29
C THR A 623 -13.81 21.99 24.37
N GLU A 624 -13.39 21.92 25.63
CA GLU A 624 -14.14 22.50 26.76
C GLU A 624 -13.84 23.97 26.96
N THR A 625 -12.57 24.36 26.85
CA THR A 625 -12.09 25.69 27.21
C THR A 625 -11.75 26.58 26.03
N GLY A 626 -11.55 26.01 24.84
CA GLY A 626 -11.05 26.73 23.67
C GLY A 626 -9.57 27.11 23.77
N LYS A 627 -8.85 26.62 24.78
CA LYS A 627 -7.43 26.90 24.97
C LYS A 627 -6.62 26.24 23.86
N GLU A 628 -5.72 27.00 23.25
CA GLU A 628 -4.74 26.46 22.30
C GLU A 628 -3.80 25.47 22.99
N LEU A 629 -3.75 24.26 22.44
CA LEU A 629 -2.92 23.15 22.90
C LEU A 629 -1.60 23.11 22.13
N TRP A 630 -1.66 23.32 20.82
CA TRP A 630 -0.49 23.47 19.96
C TRP A 630 -0.83 24.24 18.69
N ARG A 631 0.22 24.74 18.04
CA ARG A 631 0.18 25.41 16.75
C ARG A 631 1.39 25.02 15.91
N THR A 632 1.15 24.71 14.65
CA THR A 632 2.17 24.24 13.71
C THR A 632 2.09 25.01 12.40
N ASP A 633 3.23 25.52 11.93
CA ASP A 633 3.34 26.17 10.63
C ASP A 633 3.29 25.14 9.49
N LEU A 634 2.25 25.24 8.66
CA LEU A 634 1.97 24.35 7.54
C LEU A 634 2.71 24.71 6.26
N LYS A 635 3.36 25.89 6.21
CA LYS A 635 4.08 26.47 5.07
C LYS A 635 3.23 26.90 3.89
N LEU A 636 2.04 26.33 3.73
CA LEU A 636 1.07 26.60 2.67
C LEU A 636 -0.32 26.84 3.26
N ARG A 637 -1.18 27.54 2.51
CA ARG A 637 -2.53 27.91 2.98
C ARG A 637 -3.34 26.66 3.27
N SER A 638 -4.09 26.67 4.38
CA SER A 638 -4.96 25.58 4.78
C SER A 638 -6.43 26.00 4.69
N PHE A 639 -7.03 25.80 3.52
CA PHE A 639 -8.48 26.00 3.30
C PHE A 639 -9.28 24.68 3.31
N ALA A 640 -8.60 23.53 3.31
CA ALA A 640 -9.24 22.23 3.41
C ALA A 640 -9.56 21.87 4.87
N ALA A 641 -10.70 21.17 5.08
CA ALA A 641 -11.02 20.59 6.36
C ALA A 641 -10.00 19.49 6.73
N PRO A 642 -9.41 19.52 7.94
CA PRO A 642 -8.53 18.45 8.38
C PRO A 642 -9.30 17.15 8.64
N VAL A 643 -8.59 16.01 8.61
CA VAL A 643 -9.15 14.69 8.94
C VAL A 643 -8.30 14.00 9.99
N VAL A 644 -8.93 13.58 11.09
CA VAL A 644 -8.26 12.83 12.17
C VAL A 644 -8.40 11.33 11.91
N LEU A 645 -7.27 10.64 11.77
CA LEU A 645 -7.20 9.18 11.59
C LEU A 645 -6.25 8.59 12.64
N GLY A 646 -6.83 8.05 13.72
CA GLY A 646 -6.06 7.53 14.85
C GLY A 646 -5.30 8.64 15.58
N LYS A 647 -3.98 8.55 15.64
CA LYS A 647 -3.10 9.52 16.32
C LYS A 647 -2.59 10.65 15.41
N ALA A 648 -3.07 10.72 14.18
CA ALA A 648 -2.64 11.70 13.20
C ALA A 648 -3.82 12.55 12.73
N VAL A 649 -3.61 13.85 12.60
CA VAL A 649 -4.50 14.79 11.92
C VAL A 649 -3.86 15.20 10.59
N HIS A 650 -4.62 15.14 9.51
CA HIS A 650 -4.14 15.36 8.15
C HIS A 650 -4.73 16.63 7.58
N TYR A 651 -3.89 17.45 6.93
CA TYR A 651 -4.26 18.71 6.31
C TYR A 651 -3.93 18.67 4.82
N GLY A 652 -4.91 19.04 3.98
CA GLY A 652 -4.65 19.46 2.62
C GLY A 652 -4.26 20.94 2.60
N VAL A 653 -3.18 21.27 1.90
CA VAL A 653 -2.68 22.66 1.83
C VAL A 653 -2.26 23.03 0.41
N GLY A 654 -2.15 24.33 0.14
CA GLY A 654 -1.57 24.81 -1.12
C GLY A 654 -1.63 26.30 -1.35
N THR A 655 -1.27 26.71 -2.56
CA THR A 655 -1.36 28.09 -3.04
C THR A 655 -2.72 28.37 -3.67
N GLY A 656 -3.08 29.64 -3.75
CA GLY A 656 -4.34 30.14 -4.27
C GLY A 656 -5.53 29.72 -3.40
N ASN A 657 -6.70 29.65 -4.02
CA ASN A 657 -7.97 29.26 -3.40
C ASN A 657 -8.57 28.03 -4.12
N MET A 658 -9.83 27.68 -3.85
CA MET A 658 -10.47 26.53 -4.50
C MET A 658 -10.51 26.64 -6.03
N ALA A 659 -10.61 27.86 -6.59
CA ALA A 659 -10.80 28.09 -8.03
C ALA A 659 -9.51 28.41 -8.79
N HIS A 660 -8.54 29.07 -8.15
CA HIS A 660 -7.37 29.65 -8.80
C HIS A 660 -6.06 29.12 -8.26
N ASP A 661 -5.08 28.95 -9.16
CA ASP A 661 -3.82 28.31 -8.80
C ASP A 661 -2.93 29.08 -7.83
N THR A 662 -3.06 30.39 -7.93
CA THR A 662 -2.47 31.43 -7.10
C THR A 662 -3.53 32.51 -6.91
N GLU A 663 -3.46 33.24 -5.82
CA GLU A 663 -4.42 34.32 -5.55
C GLU A 663 -3.69 35.48 -4.89
N HIS A 664 -4.21 36.70 -5.11
CA HIS A 664 -3.77 37.87 -4.38
C HIS A 664 -4.88 38.28 -3.42
N TYR A 665 -4.59 38.15 -2.13
CA TYR A 665 -5.49 38.54 -1.06
C TYR A 665 -5.19 39.98 -0.62
N PRO A 666 -6.02 40.97 -0.99
CA PRO A 666 -5.72 42.38 -0.72
C PRO A 666 -5.50 42.68 0.76
N GLU A 667 -6.20 41.96 1.65
CA GLU A 667 -6.08 42.08 3.10
C GLU A 667 -4.69 41.66 3.64
N GLU A 668 -3.93 40.86 2.90
CA GLU A 668 -2.55 40.46 3.21
C GLU A 668 -1.49 41.43 2.64
N GLY A 669 -1.89 42.46 1.89
CA GLY A 669 -0.99 43.40 1.22
C GLY A 669 -0.33 42.80 -0.03
N GLU A 670 0.84 43.29 -0.43
CA GLU A 670 1.50 42.95 -1.72
C GLU A 670 1.99 41.49 -1.87
N LYS A 671 1.84 40.64 -0.85
CA LYS A 671 2.21 39.22 -0.96
C LYS A 671 1.30 38.55 -2.00
N LYS A 672 1.93 37.94 -3.00
CA LYS A 672 1.26 37.06 -3.95
C LYS A 672 1.76 35.64 -3.77
N ASP A 673 0.86 34.69 -3.90
CA ASP A 673 1.27 33.29 -4.01
C ASP A 673 2.18 33.14 -5.24
N GLY A 674 3.31 32.45 -5.03
CA GLY A 674 4.35 32.30 -6.04
C GLY A 674 4.01 31.26 -7.09
N VAL A 675 4.77 30.17 -7.15
CA VAL A 675 4.50 29.05 -8.06
C VAL A 675 3.39 28.17 -7.47
N PRO A 676 2.44 27.66 -8.28
CA PRO A 676 1.43 26.73 -7.81
C PRO A 676 2.07 25.55 -7.06
N ALA A 677 1.58 25.29 -5.85
CA ALA A 677 2.07 24.22 -4.99
C ALA A 677 0.94 23.67 -4.11
N GLY A 678 1.08 22.43 -3.67
CA GLY A 678 0.21 21.83 -2.68
C GLY A 678 0.93 20.79 -1.86
N ALA A 679 0.34 20.36 -0.76
CA ALA A 679 0.83 19.23 0.00
C ALA A 679 -0.30 18.56 0.77
N VAL A 680 -0.03 17.32 1.22
CA VAL A 680 -0.75 16.70 2.32
C VAL A 680 0.22 16.56 3.48
N VAL A 681 -0.19 17.07 4.65
CA VAL A 681 0.64 17.12 5.86
C VAL A 681 -0.05 16.33 6.96
N ALA A 682 0.66 15.40 7.59
CA ALA A 682 0.18 14.71 8.78
C ALA A 682 0.90 15.23 10.02
N LEU A 683 0.12 15.60 11.02
CA LEU A 683 0.62 16.04 12.33
C LEU A 683 0.15 15.07 13.40
N ASP A 684 0.95 14.88 14.43
CA ASP A 684 0.57 14.16 15.63
C ASP A 684 -0.54 14.92 16.39
N THR A 685 -1.63 14.23 16.74
CA THR A 685 -2.81 14.87 17.34
C THR A 685 -2.52 15.51 18.70
N GLU A 686 -1.54 14.96 19.45
CA GLU A 686 -1.24 15.40 20.80
C GLU A 686 -0.27 16.59 20.83
N THR A 687 0.75 16.54 19.97
CA THR A 687 1.91 17.44 20.00
C THR A 687 1.95 18.45 18.85
N GLY A 688 1.20 18.21 17.77
CA GLY A 688 1.25 19.02 16.55
C GLY A 688 2.52 18.80 15.71
N LYS A 689 3.39 17.87 16.11
CA LYS A 689 4.63 17.58 15.38
C LYS A 689 4.32 16.95 14.02
N GLU A 690 4.98 17.44 12.97
CA GLU A 690 4.89 16.84 11.64
C GLU A 690 5.41 15.39 11.66
N LEU A 691 4.54 14.47 11.28
CA LEU A 691 4.83 13.05 11.14
C LEU A 691 5.37 12.75 9.74
N TRP A 692 4.73 13.32 8.73
CA TRP A 692 5.15 13.24 7.34
C TRP A 692 4.50 14.36 6.52
N ARG A 693 5.10 14.63 5.35
CA ARG A 693 4.61 15.56 4.34
C ARG A 693 4.82 14.95 2.95
N LEU A 694 3.78 15.04 2.11
CA LEU A 694 3.86 14.71 0.70
C LEU A 694 3.58 15.98 -0.12
N GLU A 695 4.60 16.46 -0.81
CA GLU A 695 4.47 17.60 -1.74
C GLU A 695 3.72 17.18 -3.01
N LEU A 696 2.84 18.05 -3.48
CA LEU A 696 2.00 17.86 -4.65
C LEU A 696 2.13 19.07 -5.60
N PRO A 697 1.90 18.88 -6.91
CA PRO A 697 2.09 19.96 -7.88
C PRO A 697 1.16 21.16 -7.70
N LYS A 698 -0.04 20.95 -7.14
CA LYS A 698 -1.06 21.99 -6.94
C LYS A 698 -1.86 21.73 -5.68
N ALA A 699 -2.57 22.77 -5.24
CA ALA A 699 -3.24 22.80 -3.96
C ALA A 699 -4.24 21.66 -3.74
N VAL A 700 -4.37 21.30 -2.47
CA VAL A 700 -5.41 20.42 -1.92
C VAL A 700 -6.26 21.27 -0.98
N HIS A 701 -7.20 22.03 -1.54
CA HIS A 701 -8.05 22.97 -0.79
C HIS A 701 -9.44 22.42 -0.47
N VAL A 702 -9.67 21.14 -0.76
CA VAL A 702 -10.90 20.42 -0.41
C VAL A 702 -10.61 19.40 0.68
N ALA A 703 -11.64 19.03 1.45
CA ALA A 703 -11.50 18.04 2.52
C ALA A 703 -10.89 16.73 2.00
N LEU A 704 -10.07 16.09 2.85
CA LEU A 704 -9.51 14.77 2.57
C LEU A 704 -10.55 13.68 2.86
N ALA A 705 -10.38 12.49 2.29
CA ALA A 705 -11.05 11.28 2.76
C ALA A 705 -10.03 10.30 3.34
N GLY A 706 -10.45 9.38 4.21
CA GLY A 706 -9.52 8.45 4.85
C GLY A 706 -10.15 7.12 5.19
N ASP A 707 -9.35 6.06 5.17
CA ASP A 707 -9.73 4.72 5.59
C ASP A 707 -8.69 4.10 6.55
N ALA A 708 -8.78 2.78 6.76
CA ALA A 708 -7.87 2.04 7.63
C ALA A 708 -6.39 2.10 7.18
N PHE A 709 -6.13 2.37 5.90
CA PHE A 709 -4.84 2.24 5.26
C PHE A 709 -4.35 3.54 4.59
N SER A 710 -5.26 4.32 4.01
CA SER A 710 -4.94 5.42 3.11
C SER A 710 -5.62 6.72 3.51
N VAL A 711 -4.98 7.83 3.11
CA VAL A 711 -5.59 9.15 2.98
C VAL A 711 -5.76 9.42 1.48
N TYR A 712 -6.94 9.86 1.08
CA TYR A 712 -7.27 10.24 -0.28
C TYR A 712 -7.35 11.76 -0.38
N ALA A 713 -6.53 12.34 -1.25
CA ALA A 713 -6.47 13.77 -1.52
C ALA A 713 -6.88 14.04 -2.95
N ALA A 714 -7.76 15.02 -3.15
CA ALA A 714 -8.11 15.52 -4.47
C ALA A 714 -7.47 16.89 -4.69
N SER A 715 -6.75 17.05 -5.80
CA SER A 715 -5.96 18.24 -6.09
C SER A 715 -6.51 19.01 -7.29
N ARG A 716 -6.24 20.32 -7.32
CA ARG A 716 -6.49 21.15 -8.50
C ARG A 716 -5.65 20.76 -9.72
N ASP A 717 -4.65 19.89 -9.58
CA ASP A 717 -3.98 19.27 -10.74
C ASP A 717 -4.86 18.28 -11.50
N GLY A 718 -6.08 18.05 -11.01
CA GLY A 718 -7.07 17.17 -11.59
C GLY A 718 -6.84 15.71 -11.25
N SER A 719 -6.10 15.42 -10.18
CA SER A 719 -5.80 14.06 -9.76
C SER A 719 -6.28 13.76 -8.34
N VAL A 720 -6.68 12.51 -8.16
CA VAL A 720 -6.87 11.88 -6.86
C VAL A 720 -5.59 11.13 -6.49
N TYR A 721 -5.13 11.32 -5.26
CA TYR A 721 -3.93 10.71 -4.70
C TYR A 721 -4.33 9.81 -3.54
N ALA A 722 -3.86 8.57 -3.52
CA ALA A 722 -3.91 7.74 -2.34
C ALA A 722 -2.53 7.70 -1.68
N ILE A 723 -2.52 8.02 -0.39
CA ILE A 723 -1.30 8.19 0.39
C ILE A 723 -1.37 7.21 1.56
N ASP A 724 -0.31 6.45 1.79
CA ASP A 724 -0.21 5.60 2.96
C ASP A 724 -0.28 6.45 4.23
N ARG A 725 -1.32 6.23 5.05
CA ARG A 725 -1.59 7.12 6.18
C ARG A 725 -0.47 7.13 7.23
N LYS A 726 0.33 6.06 7.31
CA LYS A 726 1.38 5.91 8.33
C LYS A 726 2.69 6.55 7.90
N THR A 727 3.04 6.37 6.63
CA THR A 727 4.37 6.72 6.11
C THR A 727 4.38 7.98 5.25
N GLY A 728 3.21 8.44 4.78
CA GLY A 728 3.11 9.55 3.84
C GLY A 728 3.53 9.19 2.42
N LYS A 729 3.84 7.91 2.14
CA LYS A 729 4.25 7.46 0.81
C LYS A 729 3.05 7.41 -0.13
N LEU A 730 3.22 7.95 -1.33
CA LEU A 730 2.26 7.81 -2.41
C LEU A 730 2.05 6.33 -2.75
N ARG A 731 0.79 5.88 -2.76
CA ARG A 731 0.38 4.53 -3.18
C ARG A 731 -0.01 4.52 -4.66
N TRP A 732 -0.88 5.46 -5.06
CA TRP A 732 -1.28 5.65 -6.45
C TRP A 732 -1.78 7.07 -6.70
N LYS A 733 -1.79 7.44 -7.98
CA LYS A 733 -2.33 8.70 -8.50
C LYS A 733 -3.22 8.41 -9.71
N THR A 734 -4.40 9.01 -9.77
CA THR A 734 -5.32 8.88 -10.90
C THR A 734 -5.82 10.25 -11.33
N GLY A 735 -5.61 10.61 -12.60
CA GLY A 735 -6.09 11.86 -13.19
C GLY A 735 -7.52 11.74 -13.72
N LEU A 736 -8.36 12.73 -13.44
CA LEU A 736 -9.74 12.87 -13.92
C LEU A 736 -9.89 13.93 -15.03
N GLY A 737 -8.77 14.52 -15.49
CA GLY A 737 -8.74 15.41 -16.66
C GLY A 737 -9.11 16.87 -16.40
N SER A 738 -9.75 17.19 -15.27
CA SER A 738 -10.08 18.56 -14.86
C SER A 738 -9.77 18.76 -13.37
N ALA A 739 -9.51 20.00 -12.95
CA ALA A 739 -9.27 20.32 -11.54
C ALA A 739 -10.39 19.78 -10.64
N ILE A 740 -10.03 19.25 -9.47
CA ILE A 740 -11.00 18.73 -8.52
C ILE A 740 -11.21 19.76 -7.42
N MET A 741 -12.45 20.27 -7.34
CA MET A 741 -12.88 21.32 -6.40
C MET A 741 -13.89 20.81 -5.37
N ALA A 742 -14.16 19.50 -5.38
CA ALA A 742 -15.06 18.83 -4.46
C ALA A 742 -14.28 17.76 -3.67
N PRO A 743 -14.59 17.53 -2.37
CA PRO A 743 -13.91 16.51 -1.59
C PRO A 743 -14.21 15.10 -2.13
N PRO A 744 -13.24 14.17 -2.13
CA PRO A 744 -13.51 12.78 -2.48
C PRO A 744 -14.28 12.08 -1.34
N ALA A 745 -14.90 10.94 -1.65
CA ALA A 745 -15.56 10.09 -0.67
C ALA A 745 -15.09 8.65 -0.76
N VAL A 746 -14.98 7.97 0.38
CA VAL A 746 -14.64 6.55 0.44
C VAL A 746 -15.84 5.75 0.92
N ALA A 747 -16.18 4.70 0.19
CA ALA A 747 -17.13 3.69 0.63
C ALA A 747 -16.36 2.53 1.25
N ALA A 748 -16.83 2.06 2.40
CA ALA A 748 -16.27 0.90 3.08
C ALA A 748 -17.36 -0.13 3.38
N SER A 749 -16.99 -1.41 3.30
CA SER A 749 -17.82 -2.54 3.74
C SER A 749 -17.04 -3.33 4.78
N GLY A 750 -17.61 -3.51 5.98
CA GLY A 750 -16.93 -4.18 7.08
C GLY A 750 -15.63 -3.51 7.53
N GLY A 751 -15.48 -2.19 7.32
CA GLY A 751 -14.24 -1.44 7.63
C GLY A 751 -13.16 -1.51 6.54
N VAL A 752 -13.40 -2.25 5.46
CA VAL A 752 -12.49 -2.35 4.31
C VAL A 752 -12.96 -1.38 3.22
N PRO A 753 -12.07 -0.54 2.66
CA PRO A 753 -12.45 0.36 1.57
C PRO A 753 -12.78 -0.45 0.30
N VAL A 754 -13.94 -0.16 -0.31
CA VAL A 754 -14.43 -0.85 -1.52
C VAL A 754 -14.47 0.05 -2.75
N ALA A 755 -14.63 1.36 -2.57
CA ALA A 755 -14.64 2.34 -3.65
C ALA A 755 -14.21 3.73 -3.15
N VAL A 756 -13.55 4.50 -4.02
CA VAL A 756 -13.29 5.92 -3.82
C VAL A 756 -14.00 6.70 -4.93
N TYR A 757 -14.84 7.66 -4.56
CA TYR A 757 -15.56 8.51 -5.49
C TYR A 757 -14.95 9.90 -5.52
N ALA A 758 -14.77 10.45 -6.71
CA ALA A 758 -14.30 11.82 -6.89
C ALA A 758 -14.91 12.41 -8.16
N VAL A 759 -15.21 13.70 -8.12
CA VAL A 759 -15.83 14.43 -9.24
C VAL A 759 -14.95 15.62 -9.62
N GLY A 760 -14.58 15.70 -10.89
CA GLY A 760 -13.88 16.88 -11.43
C GLY A 760 -14.85 18.06 -11.59
N ARG A 761 -14.32 19.30 -11.63
CA ARG A 761 -15.14 20.52 -11.79
C ARG A 761 -16.05 20.48 -13.03
N GLU A 762 -15.63 19.75 -14.06
CA GLU A 762 -16.34 19.61 -15.34
C GLU A 762 -17.43 18.53 -15.28
N GLY A 763 -17.67 17.91 -14.13
CA GLY A 763 -18.79 16.97 -13.92
C GLY A 763 -18.47 15.52 -14.27
N LEU A 764 -17.21 15.15 -14.46
CA LEU A 764 -16.83 13.74 -14.56
C LEU A 764 -16.72 13.14 -13.15
N LEU A 765 -17.71 12.34 -12.76
CA LEU A 765 -17.66 11.52 -11.54
C LEU A 765 -16.98 10.19 -11.86
N ALA A 766 -16.00 9.79 -11.05
CA ALA A 766 -15.31 8.52 -11.17
C ALA A 766 -15.44 7.70 -9.88
N CYS A 767 -15.64 6.39 -10.04
CA CYS A 767 -15.45 5.38 -9.01
C CYS A 767 -14.11 4.71 -9.23
N LEU A 768 -13.21 4.81 -8.25
CA LEU A 768 -11.86 4.31 -8.28
C LEU A 768 -11.71 3.12 -7.34
N ASN A 769 -10.88 2.16 -7.75
CA ASN A 769 -10.46 1.08 -6.88
C ASN A 769 -9.54 1.63 -5.76
N PRO A 770 -9.87 1.46 -4.47
CA PRO A 770 -9.13 2.08 -3.36
C PRO A 770 -7.66 1.66 -3.26
N HIS A 771 -7.31 0.49 -3.75
CA HIS A 771 -5.98 -0.11 -3.64
C HIS A 771 -5.07 0.22 -4.83
N THR A 772 -5.64 0.31 -6.03
CA THR A 772 -4.88 0.47 -7.29
C THR A 772 -5.07 1.81 -7.96
N GLY A 773 -6.10 2.57 -7.59
CA GLY A 773 -6.48 3.82 -8.25
C GLY A 773 -7.15 3.63 -9.61
N LYS A 774 -7.28 2.39 -10.12
CA LYS A 774 -7.92 2.13 -11.40
C LYS A 774 -9.37 2.59 -11.39
N VAL A 775 -9.75 3.29 -12.46
CA VAL A 775 -11.15 3.67 -12.70
C VAL A 775 -11.96 2.38 -12.91
N VAL A 776 -12.93 2.14 -12.05
CA VAL A 776 -13.89 1.04 -12.16
C VAL A 776 -15.01 1.45 -13.11
N TRP A 777 -15.57 2.64 -12.89
CA TRP A 777 -16.48 3.29 -13.80
C TRP A 777 -16.34 4.80 -13.68
N GLN A 778 -16.70 5.53 -14.73
CA GLN A 778 -16.81 6.98 -14.71
C GLN A 778 -18.03 7.41 -15.51
N LYS A 779 -18.68 8.50 -15.08
CA LYS A 779 -19.90 8.99 -15.69
C LYS A 779 -19.98 10.50 -15.59
N GLN A 780 -20.35 11.14 -16.69
CA GLN A 780 -20.67 12.56 -16.71
C GLN A 780 -21.97 12.81 -15.93
N LEU A 781 -22.00 13.86 -15.10
CA LEU A 781 -23.23 14.32 -14.44
C LEU A 781 -24.33 14.59 -15.50
N PRO A 782 -25.47 13.87 -15.49
CA PRO A 782 -26.47 13.98 -16.55
C PRO A 782 -27.09 15.39 -16.63
N GLY A 783 -26.98 16.07 -17.78
CA GLY A 783 -27.54 17.41 -17.96
C GLY A 783 -26.72 18.55 -17.34
N TYR A 784 -25.54 18.26 -16.78
CA TYR A 784 -24.58 19.27 -16.35
C TYR A 784 -23.67 19.68 -17.52
N THR A 785 -23.43 20.98 -17.66
CA THR A 785 -22.46 21.53 -18.60
C THR A 785 -21.68 22.66 -17.93
N TRP A 786 -20.36 22.60 -17.97
CA TRP A 786 -19.52 23.70 -17.51
C TRP A 786 -19.26 24.70 -18.65
N SER A 787 -19.51 25.98 -18.40
CA SER A 787 -19.48 27.05 -19.41
C SER A 787 -18.10 27.69 -19.62
N GLY A 788 -17.14 27.39 -18.74
CA GLY A 788 -15.76 27.89 -18.82
C GLY A 788 -15.55 29.33 -18.39
N LYS A 789 -16.62 30.06 -18.01
CA LYS A 789 -16.60 31.48 -17.67
C LYS A 789 -17.05 31.67 -16.23
N ASP A 790 -16.14 32.08 -15.35
CA ASP A 790 -16.35 32.63 -13.99
C ASP A 790 -17.38 31.92 -13.08
N GLU A 791 -17.82 30.73 -13.44
CA GLU A 791 -18.74 29.88 -12.70
C GLU A 791 -17.96 28.77 -12.02
N ASP A 792 -18.20 28.67 -10.71
CA ASP A 792 -17.74 27.55 -9.91
C ASP A 792 -18.18 26.25 -10.59
N GLY A 793 -17.24 25.32 -10.77
CA GLY A 793 -17.60 24.00 -11.27
C GLY A 793 -18.34 23.19 -10.20
N VAL A 794 -18.30 21.86 -10.31
CA VAL A 794 -18.87 21.02 -9.25
C VAL A 794 -18.08 21.20 -7.94
N LEU A 795 -18.73 21.83 -6.95
CA LEU A 795 -18.22 22.06 -5.59
C LEU A 795 -18.70 21.00 -4.60
N SER A 796 -19.87 20.40 -4.87
CA SER A 796 -20.47 19.39 -4.01
C SER A 796 -19.71 18.07 -4.09
N GLY A 797 -19.13 17.63 -2.97
CA GLY A 797 -18.49 16.33 -2.85
C GLY A 797 -19.48 15.16 -3.01
N PRO A 798 -19.05 14.00 -3.54
CA PRO A 798 -19.87 12.81 -3.54
C PRO A 798 -20.24 12.41 -2.11
N THR A 799 -21.50 12.14 -1.85
CA THR A 799 -21.97 11.56 -0.59
C THR A 799 -22.48 10.15 -0.84
N VAL A 800 -21.92 9.18 -0.12
CA VAL A 800 -22.16 7.75 -0.39
C VAL A 800 -22.98 7.12 0.74
N VAL A 801 -24.13 6.57 0.38
CA VAL A 801 -24.96 5.74 1.26
C VAL A 801 -24.73 4.28 0.89
N THR A 802 -24.19 3.48 1.81
CA THR A 802 -23.96 2.05 1.58
C THR A 802 -25.01 1.23 2.31
N THR A 803 -25.74 0.40 1.55
CA THR A 803 -26.75 -0.54 2.08
C THR A 803 -26.26 -1.97 1.82
N PRO A 804 -26.04 -2.79 2.87
CA PRO A 804 -25.72 -4.20 2.71
C PRO A 804 -26.85 -4.94 1.98
N THR A 805 -26.49 -5.88 1.10
CA THR A 805 -27.42 -6.81 0.45
C THR A 805 -27.07 -8.25 0.84
N ALA A 806 -27.91 -9.22 0.51
CA ALA A 806 -27.66 -10.63 0.82
C ALA A 806 -26.34 -11.16 0.21
N THR A 807 -25.95 -10.60 -0.94
CA THR A 807 -24.80 -11.05 -1.76
C THR A 807 -23.68 -10.01 -1.85
N GLY A 808 -23.84 -8.83 -1.24
CA GLY A 808 -22.84 -7.76 -1.30
C GLY A 808 -23.33 -6.42 -0.74
N SER A 809 -23.27 -5.37 -1.55
CA SER A 809 -23.71 -4.03 -1.13
C SER A 809 -24.19 -3.18 -2.30
N LYS A 810 -25.27 -2.44 -2.08
CA LYS A 810 -25.73 -1.36 -2.94
C LYS A 810 -25.23 -0.04 -2.37
N ARG A 811 -24.70 0.83 -3.23
CA ARG A 811 -24.31 2.18 -2.84
C ARG A 811 -25.06 3.17 -3.69
N THR A 812 -25.53 4.22 -3.04
CA THR A 812 -26.12 5.37 -3.71
C THR A 812 -25.23 6.56 -3.46
N VAL A 813 -24.73 7.16 -4.53
CA VAL A 813 -23.85 8.31 -4.53
C VAL A 813 -24.65 9.53 -4.97
N TYR A 814 -24.64 10.57 -4.14
CA TYR A 814 -25.27 11.86 -4.42
C TYR A 814 -24.20 12.92 -4.66
N VAL A 815 -24.36 13.73 -5.70
CA VAL A 815 -23.54 14.90 -5.99
C VAL A 815 -24.47 16.07 -6.23
N GLY A 816 -24.29 17.21 -5.55
CA GLY A 816 -25.04 18.43 -5.83
C GLY A 816 -24.49 19.21 -7.02
N GLY A 817 -25.36 19.92 -7.74
CA GLY A 817 -24.97 20.94 -8.70
C GLY A 817 -26.20 21.57 -9.36
N MET A 818 -26.14 21.71 -10.69
CA MET A 818 -27.23 22.24 -11.50
C MET A 818 -27.35 21.51 -12.84
N THR A 819 -28.56 21.42 -13.37
CA THR A 819 -28.79 21.08 -14.79
C THR A 819 -28.92 22.36 -15.62
N VAL A 820 -28.58 22.26 -16.90
CA VAL A 820 -28.71 23.35 -17.86
C VAL A 820 -29.73 22.96 -18.91
N ASP A 821 -30.71 23.83 -19.18
CA ASP A 821 -31.69 23.60 -20.23
C ASP A 821 -30.99 23.60 -21.60
N PRO A 822 -31.10 22.51 -22.39
CA PRO A 822 -30.40 22.39 -23.67
C PRO A 822 -30.87 23.41 -24.71
N ASN A 823 -32.08 23.95 -24.57
CA ASN A 823 -32.64 24.96 -25.47
C ASN A 823 -32.43 26.39 -24.95
N ASN A 824 -32.08 26.54 -23.67
CA ASN A 824 -31.82 27.84 -23.06
C ASN A 824 -30.71 27.74 -22.00
N PRO A 825 -29.43 27.89 -22.37
CA PRO A 825 -28.30 27.76 -21.44
C PRO A 825 -28.31 28.74 -20.25
N ALA A 826 -29.11 29.81 -20.32
CA ALA A 826 -29.30 30.73 -19.21
C ALA A 826 -30.25 30.18 -18.13
N LYS A 827 -31.08 29.20 -18.48
CA LYS A 827 -31.99 28.53 -17.56
C LYS A 827 -31.28 27.36 -16.90
N LYS A 828 -30.97 27.55 -15.62
CA LYS A 828 -30.28 26.60 -14.76
C LYS A 828 -31.21 26.19 -13.63
N THR A 829 -31.19 24.91 -13.30
CA THR A 829 -32.05 24.34 -12.27
C THR A 829 -31.21 23.61 -11.26
N ALA A 830 -31.50 23.78 -9.97
CA ALA A 830 -30.78 23.05 -8.93
C ALA A 830 -31.04 21.56 -9.09
N ALA A 831 -29.99 20.75 -8.95
CA ALA A 831 -30.09 19.32 -9.15
C ALA A 831 -29.22 18.54 -8.17
N VAL A 832 -29.68 17.34 -7.84
CA VAL A 832 -28.87 16.29 -7.22
C VAL A 832 -28.70 15.17 -8.21
N PHE A 833 -27.45 14.83 -8.52
CA PHE A 833 -27.12 13.71 -9.37
C PHE A 833 -26.99 12.46 -8.52
N ARG A 834 -27.79 11.45 -8.85
CA ARG A 834 -27.83 10.17 -8.16
C ARG A 834 -27.21 9.09 -9.03
N PHE A 835 -26.25 8.37 -8.46
CA PHE A 835 -25.63 7.20 -9.06
C PHE A 835 -25.85 6.02 -8.13
N ASP A 836 -26.53 4.99 -8.61
CA ASP A 836 -26.64 3.73 -7.87
C ASP A 836 -25.64 2.76 -8.47
N ASP A 837 -24.75 2.23 -7.64
CA ASP A 837 -23.83 1.18 -8.04
C ASP A 837 -23.88 0.00 -7.03
N GLU A 838 -23.49 -1.17 -7.49
CA GLU A 838 -23.62 -2.41 -6.70
C GLU A 838 -22.31 -3.19 -6.72
N ILE A 839 -21.98 -3.85 -5.62
CA ILE A 839 -20.97 -4.93 -5.56
C ILE A 839 -21.73 -6.19 -5.16
N GLY A 840 -21.64 -7.26 -5.94
CA GLY A 840 -22.31 -8.52 -5.65
C GLY A 840 -23.83 -8.45 -5.80
N GLY A 841 -24.31 -8.48 -7.05
CA GLY A 841 -25.70 -8.68 -7.44
C GLY A 841 -25.85 -9.95 -8.29
N GLU A 842 -27.08 -10.48 -8.40
CA GLU A 842 -27.43 -11.74 -9.10
C GLU A 842 -26.83 -11.92 -10.49
#